data_AF-A0A954VFU7-F1
#
_entry.id   AF-A0A954VFU7-F1
#
_cell.length_a   1.000
_cell.length_b   1.000
_cell.length_c   1.000
_cell.angle_alpha   90.00
_cell.angle_beta   90.00
_cell.angle_gamma   90.00
#
_symmetry.space_group_name_H-M   'P 1'
#
loop_
_entity.id
_entity.type
_entity.pdbx_description
1 polymer ?
#
loop_
_entity_poly.entity_id
_entity_poly.type
_entity_poly.pdbx_seq_one_letter_code
_entity_poly.pdbx_strand_id
1 'polypeptide(L)'
;GPTGNSFGGKSGNQHASTASIIVGLALAVVVLAGILSRSRGGMVLTMLGGTLTTLLMIRMKALGKKSIAVLAGIGVVVLMGLWLHGTDAITEELETLTAGSLDQLDHTEGRRIIWSTNVRAAKAFPWLGTGIGSHRDMHHAFLDRAVPVEYSHAESVYLQVLSEAGIVGLVLFSLAIICVGWHLLRALRSQSHSQQLCAMALLSGLTVSLVSCIFDFAWYLPGCMTITIFLTGCAVQLGRLTTSEKMSRSARPLSRWAWGGAALFVGLVFVSIERHQLPYVRAASAWNRYLTLSLNASNEVDNRITNRDNLVSMAIQSESRDDKLLEELEEVVRVCPQHSRAHLRMASILLRNFARAQQLAPNPMDLSQIRDAAIASKFPSRPAQDAWLNAALGGNRQLIDEAYVHTTRSIATSPLQGRAYLYLADLVFLQGVGKEGTSQLLAQAHQLRPHDAAVLFILGREAALRGDTASALQYWKDSYHSSPEFRRGIVQTLAPQMPPQVFLEQFQPDTNMVRELYAFYRAAGLDEHAKLVVPDYAETFKEEALHASGSTATRLWQRAVDAYRFAGDAERTLECCARAAQASPTNVEAREDLARQLLDMDRLDESLKQYQWCLNKKPLDDKLRRRVREITKQIDVRRMQAIYQVDQGSYNNPTAQYPSAVLQR
;
A
#
# COMPACT_ATOMS: atom_id res chain seq x y z
N GLY A 1 30.75 10.68 -85.65
CA GLY A 1 30.08 10.41 -84.36
C GLY A 1 29.74 8.94 -84.25
N PRO A 2 29.15 8.45 -83.14
CA PRO A 2 29.22 8.96 -81.77
C PRO A 2 29.36 7.84 -80.69
N THR A 3 29.41 8.27 -79.41
CA THR A 3 29.03 7.58 -78.14
C THR A 3 29.93 6.54 -77.46
N GLY A 4 30.19 6.79 -76.17
CA GLY A 4 30.66 5.83 -75.15
C GLY A 4 30.45 6.41 -73.75
N ASN A 5 29.34 6.01 -73.11
CA ASN A 5 28.73 6.58 -71.90
C ASN A 5 29.56 6.49 -70.60
N SER A 6 29.44 7.53 -69.78
CA SER A 6 29.65 7.53 -68.33
C SER A 6 28.46 6.86 -67.62
N PHE A 7 28.66 5.89 -66.72
CA PHE A 7 27.73 5.57 -65.63
C PHE A 7 28.42 4.65 -64.60
N GLY A 8 28.32 4.96 -63.30
CA GLY A 8 28.67 3.99 -62.25
C GLY A 8 29.15 4.50 -60.89
N GLY A 9 28.86 5.74 -60.47
CA GLY A 9 29.28 6.25 -59.16
C GLY A 9 28.15 6.90 -58.36
N LYS A 10 27.10 6.15 -57.96
CA LYS A 10 26.02 6.68 -57.08
C LYS A 10 25.41 5.72 -56.04
N SER A 11 25.59 4.40 -56.09
CA SER A 11 24.84 3.50 -55.17
C SER A 11 25.39 3.43 -53.73
N GLY A 12 26.67 3.76 -53.50
CA GLY A 12 27.28 3.72 -52.16
C GLY A 12 26.77 4.82 -51.19
N ASN A 13 26.35 5.98 -51.71
CA ASN A 13 25.91 7.11 -50.87
C ASN A 13 24.43 7.03 -50.45
N GLN A 14 23.59 6.31 -51.19
CA GLN A 14 22.16 6.20 -50.85
C GLN A 14 21.93 5.28 -49.63
N HIS A 15 22.63 4.14 -49.54
CA HIS A 15 22.50 3.24 -48.38
C HIS A 15 23.03 3.84 -47.07
N ALA A 16 24.11 4.62 -47.12
CA ALA A 16 24.64 5.33 -45.94
C ALA A 16 23.68 6.43 -45.43
N SER A 17 22.96 7.10 -46.34
CA SER A 17 21.94 8.10 -46.01
C SER A 17 20.73 7.47 -45.30
N THR A 18 20.18 6.39 -45.85
CA THR A 18 19.01 5.73 -45.26
C THR A 18 19.30 5.15 -43.88
N ALA A 19 20.46 4.53 -43.68
CA ALA A 19 20.87 4.01 -42.37
C ALA A 19 21.02 5.13 -41.32
N SER A 20 21.59 6.27 -41.72
CA SER A 20 21.74 7.44 -40.84
C SER A 20 20.40 8.05 -40.44
N ILE A 21 19.43 8.09 -41.37
CA ILE A 21 18.07 8.55 -41.11
C ILE A 21 17.36 7.59 -40.14
N ILE A 22 17.49 6.28 -40.34
CA ILE A 22 16.89 5.27 -39.45
C ILE A 22 17.45 5.38 -38.03
N VAL A 23 18.77 5.53 -37.88
CA VAL A 23 19.42 5.70 -36.56
C VAL A 23 18.99 7.02 -35.91
N GLY A 24 18.89 8.11 -36.68
CA GLY A 24 18.41 9.40 -36.19
C GLY A 24 16.95 9.34 -35.72
N LEU A 25 16.08 8.66 -36.47
CA LEU A 25 14.68 8.44 -36.11
C LEU A 25 14.58 7.56 -34.86
N ALA A 26 15.36 6.48 -34.77
CA ALA A 26 15.39 5.62 -33.60
C ALA A 26 15.84 6.37 -32.34
N LEU A 27 16.86 7.23 -32.45
CA LEU A 27 17.32 8.08 -31.34
C LEU A 27 16.22 9.08 -30.93
N ALA A 28 15.55 9.71 -31.90
CA ALA A 28 14.44 10.62 -31.63
C ALA A 28 13.29 9.92 -30.90
N VAL A 29 12.94 8.70 -31.31
CA VAL A 29 11.91 7.89 -30.64
C VAL A 29 12.32 7.55 -29.21
N VAL A 30 13.58 7.16 -28.95
CA VAL A 30 14.07 6.86 -27.59
C VAL A 30 14.04 8.10 -26.70
N VAL A 31 14.51 9.25 -27.20
CA VAL A 31 14.48 10.52 -26.45
C VAL A 31 13.05 10.96 -26.18
N LEU A 32 12.17 10.87 -27.18
CA LEU A 32 10.75 11.22 -27.03
C LEU A 32 10.06 10.29 -26.02
N ALA A 33 10.29 8.97 -26.10
CA ALA A 33 9.78 8.01 -25.12
C ALA A 33 10.28 8.32 -23.71
N GLY A 34 11.56 8.69 -23.57
CA GLY A 34 12.14 9.12 -22.30
C GLY A 34 11.44 10.37 -21.71
N ILE A 35 11.17 11.38 -22.54
CA ILE A 35 10.43 12.59 -22.14
C ILE A 35 8.98 12.25 -21.77
N LEU A 36 8.29 11.46 -22.60
CA LEU A 36 6.91 11.05 -22.38
C LEU A 36 6.73 10.14 -21.16
N SER A 37 7.80 9.47 -20.70
CA SER A 37 7.76 8.65 -19.48
C SER A 37 7.55 9.47 -18.20
N ARG A 38 7.75 10.80 -18.25
CA ARG A 38 7.71 11.72 -17.11
C ARG A 38 8.64 11.34 -15.93
N SER A 39 9.57 10.41 -16.13
CA SER A 39 10.49 9.95 -15.09
C SER A 39 11.71 10.86 -14.98
N ARG A 40 11.80 11.65 -13.90
CA ARG A 40 12.98 12.49 -13.59
C ARG A 40 14.28 11.66 -13.63
N GLY A 41 14.25 10.44 -13.08
CA GLY A 41 15.38 9.51 -13.11
C GLY A 41 15.74 9.05 -14.52
N GLY A 42 14.75 8.69 -15.34
CA GLY A 42 14.97 8.28 -16.73
C GLY A 42 15.59 9.40 -17.58
N MET A 43 15.17 10.64 -17.37
CA MET A 43 15.73 11.81 -18.07
C MET A 43 17.19 12.07 -17.66
N VAL A 44 17.49 12.02 -16.36
CA VAL A 44 18.87 12.16 -15.84
C VAL A 44 19.79 11.07 -16.40
N LEU A 45 19.33 9.82 -16.44
CA LEU A 45 20.09 8.69 -17.00
C LEU A 45 20.33 8.85 -18.51
N THR A 46 19.34 9.36 -19.24
CA THR A 46 19.47 9.65 -20.68
C THR A 46 20.50 10.76 -20.93
N MET A 47 20.48 11.83 -20.12
CA MET A 47 21.48 12.91 -20.17
C MET A 47 22.88 12.40 -19.83
N LEU A 48 23.02 11.54 -18.81
CA LEU A 48 24.28 10.93 -18.43
C LEU A 48 24.88 10.10 -19.58
N GLY A 49 24.07 9.24 -20.21
CA GLY A 49 24.51 8.45 -21.36
C GLY A 49 24.90 9.31 -22.56
N GLY A 50 24.08 10.33 -22.88
CA GLY A 50 24.34 11.26 -23.97
C GLY A 50 25.62 12.07 -23.77
N THR A 51 25.81 12.64 -22.57
CA THR A 51 27.02 13.41 -22.22
C THR A 51 28.27 12.56 -22.23
N LEU A 52 28.24 11.37 -21.63
CA LEU A 52 29.39 10.46 -21.61
C LEU A 52 29.80 10.04 -23.03
N THR A 53 28.82 9.66 -23.87
CA THR A 53 29.08 9.31 -25.28
C THR A 53 29.69 10.48 -26.03
N THR A 54 29.15 11.69 -25.85
CA THR A 54 29.62 12.91 -26.51
C THR A 54 31.06 13.25 -26.11
N LEU A 55 31.38 13.19 -24.81
CA LEU A 55 32.71 13.49 -24.29
C LEU A 55 33.76 12.49 -24.81
N LEU A 56 33.43 11.20 -24.84
CA LEU A 56 34.31 10.16 -25.36
C LEU A 56 34.58 10.36 -26.86
N MET A 57 33.56 10.70 -27.64
CA MET A 57 33.67 11.00 -29.07
C MET A 57 34.47 12.28 -29.36
N ILE A 58 34.32 13.34 -28.54
CA ILE A 58 35.13 14.57 -28.64
C ILE A 58 36.60 14.25 -28.38
N ARG A 59 36.91 13.45 -27.35
CA ARG A 59 38.28 13.05 -27.01
C ARG A 59 38.99 12.35 -28.17
N MET A 60 38.23 11.61 -28.98
CA MET A 60 38.74 10.92 -30.17
C MET A 60 38.77 11.78 -31.45
N LYS A 61 38.36 13.06 -31.37
CA LYS A 61 38.19 13.94 -32.55
C LYS A 61 37.27 13.33 -33.61
N ALA A 62 36.35 12.46 -33.21
CA ALA A 62 35.45 11.73 -34.09
C ALA A 62 34.19 12.55 -34.47
N LEU A 63 33.97 13.70 -33.82
CA LEU A 63 32.81 14.57 -34.06
C LEU A 63 33.21 15.88 -34.74
N GLY A 64 32.45 16.25 -35.77
CA GLY A 64 32.45 17.60 -36.32
C GLY A 64 31.65 18.56 -35.43
N LYS A 65 31.93 19.87 -35.53
CA LYS A 65 31.26 20.95 -34.77
C LYS A 65 29.73 20.90 -34.89
N LYS A 66 29.19 20.49 -36.05
CA LYS A 66 27.75 20.35 -36.31
C LYS A 66 27.11 19.23 -35.47
N SER A 67 27.78 18.10 -35.31
CA SER A 67 27.27 16.97 -34.51
C SER A 67 27.24 17.29 -33.02
N ILE A 68 28.22 18.05 -32.53
CA ILE A 68 28.23 18.56 -31.15
C ILE A 68 27.04 19.49 -30.90
N ALA A 69 26.75 20.39 -31.85
CA ALA A 69 25.60 21.30 -31.75
C ALA A 69 24.26 20.54 -31.73
N VAL A 70 24.11 19.47 -32.53
CA VAL A 70 22.91 18.62 -32.52
C VAL A 70 22.74 17.91 -31.17
N LEU A 71 23.81 17.33 -30.62
CA LEU A 71 23.78 16.66 -29.32
C LEU A 71 23.47 17.64 -28.17
N ALA A 72 24.03 18.86 -28.23
CA ALA A 72 23.70 19.93 -27.29
C ALA A 72 22.22 20.34 -27.40
N GLY A 73 21.69 20.46 -28.61
CA GLY A 73 20.27 20.73 -28.86
C GLY A 73 19.35 19.66 -28.27
N ILE A 74 19.69 18.38 -28.45
CA ILE A 74 18.96 17.26 -27.81
C ILE A 74 19.01 17.40 -26.28
N GLY A 75 20.17 17.74 -25.72
CA GLY A 75 20.32 18.00 -24.28
C GLY A 75 19.42 19.13 -23.78
N VAL A 76 19.29 20.22 -24.54
CA VAL A 76 18.37 21.33 -24.23
C VAL A 76 16.91 20.87 -24.28
N VAL A 77 16.51 20.07 -25.27
CA VAL A 77 15.14 19.52 -25.35
C VAL A 77 14.82 18.65 -24.14
N VAL A 78 15.75 17.79 -23.71
CA VAL A 78 15.57 16.97 -22.50
C VAL A 78 15.47 17.86 -21.24
N LEU A 79 16.32 18.89 -21.11
CA LEU A 79 16.24 19.84 -20.01
C LEU A 79 14.94 20.64 -20.00
N MET A 80 14.44 21.02 -21.18
CA MET A 80 13.16 21.70 -21.33
C MET A 80 11.99 20.78 -20.94
N GLY A 81 12.03 19.50 -21.30
CA GLY A 81 11.06 18.51 -20.82
C GLY A 81 11.09 18.35 -19.30
N LEU A 82 12.28 18.34 -18.68
CA LEU A 82 12.43 18.31 -17.22
C LEU A 82 11.81 19.55 -16.57
N TRP A 83 12.01 20.72 -17.17
CA TRP A 83 11.47 21.99 -16.68
C TRP A 83 9.94 22.04 -16.77
N LEU A 84 9.38 21.64 -17.92
CA LEU A 84 7.92 21.64 -18.16
C LEU A 84 7.18 20.66 -17.25
N HIS A 85 7.73 19.47 -17.01
CA HIS A 85 7.08 18.47 -16.15
C HIS A 85 7.46 18.58 -14.67
N GLY A 86 8.46 19.39 -14.34
CA GLY A 86 8.90 19.61 -12.97
C GLY A 86 7.90 20.39 -12.12
N THR A 87 7.18 21.33 -12.73
CA THR A 87 6.21 22.22 -12.07
C THR A 87 4.87 21.54 -11.80
N ASP A 88 4.37 20.75 -12.76
CA ASP A 88 3.05 20.11 -12.67
C ASP A 88 3.00 19.05 -11.54
N ALA A 89 4.11 18.35 -11.32
CA ALA A 89 4.22 17.39 -10.22
C ALA A 89 4.24 18.06 -8.84
N ILE A 90 4.75 19.30 -8.71
CA ILE A 90 4.73 20.04 -7.44
C ILE A 90 3.31 20.53 -7.14
N THR A 91 2.56 20.94 -8.18
CA THR A 91 1.16 21.32 -8.03
C THR A 91 0.27 20.11 -7.73
N GLU A 92 0.52 18.96 -8.36
CA GLU A 92 -0.20 17.70 -8.07
C GLU A 92 0.20 17.14 -6.69
N GLU A 93 1.44 17.33 -6.23
CA GLU A 93 1.92 17.02 -4.87
C GLU A 93 1.27 17.94 -3.81
N LEU A 94 1.05 19.23 -4.11
CA LEU A 94 0.28 20.14 -3.24
C LEU A 94 -1.23 19.80 -3.22
N GLU A 95 -1.80 19.42 -4.37
CA GLU A 95 -3.21 19.01 -4.48
C GLU A 95 -3.47 17.65 -3.80
N THR A 96 -2.52 16.71 -3.85
CA THR A 96 -2.63 15.41 -3.16
C THR A 96 -2.37 15.51 -1.66
N LEU A 97 -1.50 16.43 -1.21
CA LEU A 97 -1.36 16.79 0.21
C LEU A 97 -2.63 17.42 0.80
N THR A 98 -3.45 18.06 -0.04
CA THR A 98 -4.73 18.67 0.36
C THR A 98 -5.94 17.76 0.11
N ALA A 99 -5.82 16.73 -0.75
CA ALA A 99 -6.90 15.79 -1.09
C ALA A 99 -6.81 14.42 -0.39
N GLY A 100 -5.84 14.18 0.50
CA GLY A 100 -5.81 12.97 1.35
C GLY A 100 -5.55 11.64 0.60
N SER A 101 -5.12 11.67 -0.66
CA SER A 101 -4.77 10.47 -1.41
C SER A 101 -3.32 10.07 -1.10
N LEU A 102 -3.15 9.28 -0.04
CA LEU A 102 -1.87 8.77 0.47
C LEU A 102 -1.07 7.91 -0.54
N ASP A 103 -1.69 7.39 -1.60
CA ASP A 103 -1.04 6.44 -2.53
C ASP A 103 -0.02 7.06 -3.51
N GLN A 104 -0.08 8.36 -3.79
CA GLN A 104 0.80 8.99 -4.80
C GLN A 104 2.02 9.73 -4.22
N LEU A 105 1.96 10.13 -2.94
CA LEU A 105 3.06 10.79 -2.21
C LEU A 105 4.18 9.81 -1.78
N ASP A 106 3.93 8.50 -1.84
CA ASP A 106 4.73 7.48 -1.13
C ASP A 106 5.96 6.95 -1.91
N HIS A 107 6.20 7.38 -3.16
CA HIS A 107 7.36 6.87 -3.90
C HIS A 107 8.71 7.26 -3.28
N THR A 108 8.80 8.48 -2.71
CA THR A 108 10.05 8.96 -2.09
C THR A 108 10.16 8.50 -0.64
N GLU A 109 9.05 8.44 0.10
CA GLU A 109 9.04 7.94 1.47
C GLU A 109 9.23 6.42 1.53
N GLY A 110 8.51 5.66 0.70
CA GLY A 110 8.68 4.21 0.54
C GLY A 110 10.12 3.79 0.21
N ARG A 111 10.84 4.54 -0.64
CA ARG A 111 12.27 4.31 -0.92
C ARG A 111 13.15 4.50 0.31
N ARG A 112 12.92 5.54 1.11
CA ARG A 112 13.68 5.76 2.36
C ARG A 112 13.46 4.63 3.36
N ILE A 113 12.22 4.17 3.50
CA ILE A 113 11.87 3.05 4.37
C ILE A 113 12.59 1.79 3.93
N ILE A 114 12.46 1.40 2.65
CA ILE A 114 13.07 0.14 2.18
C ILE A 114 14.59 0.19 2.17
N TRP A 115 15.20 1.34 1.88
CA TRP A 115 16.66 1.50 1.97
C TRP A 115 17.15 1.41 3.41
N SER A 116 16.49 2.09 4.35
CA SER A 116 16.85 2.00 5.78
C SER A 116 16.67 0.57 6.31
N THR A 117 15.65 -0.14 5.84
CA THR A 117 15.38 -1.56 6.14
C THR A 117 16.53 -2.45 5.64
N ASN A 118 16.96 -2.26 4.40
CA ASN A 118 18.09 -3.01 3.83
C ASN A 118 19.43 -2.69 4.52
N VAL A 119 19.64 -1.45 4.93
CA VAL A 119 20.82 -1.07 5.72
C VAL A 119 20.79 -1.73 7.10
N ARG A 120 19.63 -1.81 7.77
CA ARG A 120 19.49 -2.54 9.03
C ARG A 120 19.78 -4.03 8.86
N ALA A 121 19.28 -4.64 7.79
CA ALA A 121 19.57 -6.02 7.42
C ALA A 121 21.07 -6.29 7.24
N ALA A 122 21.74 -5.43 6.45
CA ALA A 122 23.16 -5.52 6.20
C ALA A 122 23.98 -5.34 7.48
N LYS A 123 23.52 -4.50 8.43
CA LYS A 123 24.18 -4.35 9.73
C LYS A 123 24.01 -5.59 10.62
N ALA A 124 22.88 -6.27 10.55
CA ALA A 124 22.64 -7.50 11.29
C ALA A 124 23.44 -8.70 10.73
N PHE A 125 23.61 -8.76 9.40
CA PHE A 125 24.31 -9.84 8.71
C PHE A 125 25.41 -9.31 7.76
N PRO A 126 26.47 -8.68 8.28
CA PRO A 126 27.40 -7.89 7.48
C PRO A 126 28.27 -8.70 6.52
N TRP A 127 28.62 -9.94 6.86
CA TRP A 127 29.59 -10.70 6.09
C TRP A 127 28.97 -11.42 4.89
N LEU A 128 27.93 -12.23 5.16
CA LEU A 128 27.31 -13.11 4.18
C LEU A 128 25.88 -12.70 3.81
N GLY A 129 25.33 -11.66 4.46
CA GLY A 129 23.95 -11.26 4.26
C GLY A 129 22.95 -12.32 4.74
N THR A 130 21.73 -12.19 4.26
CA THR A 130 20.58 -13.01 4.65
C THR A 130 20.28 -14.16 3.68
N GLY A 131 21.10 -14.32 2.63
CA GLY A 131 20.93 -15.27 1.53
C GLY A 131 20.36 -14.63 0.26
N ILE A 132 20.88 -15.01 -0.91
CA ILE A 132 20.41 -14.49 -2.21
C ILE A 132 18.93 -14.85 -2.42
N GLY A 133 18.13 -13.85 -2.78
CA GLY A 133 16.68 -13.97 -2.99
C GLY A 133 15.83 -13.92 -1.72
N SER A 134 16.43 -13.66 -0.55
CA SER A 134 15.70 -13.59 0.72
C SER A 134 14.93 -12.28 0.91
N HIS A 135 15.26 -11.20 0.17
CA HIS A 135 14.78 -9.84 0.45
C HIS A 135 13.28 -9.76 0.68
N ARG A 136 12.51 -10.43 -0.19
CA ARG A 136 11.05 -10.42 -0.16
C ARG A 136 10.46 -11.01 1.12
N ASP A 137 11.12 -11.99 1.73
CA ASP A 137 10.68 -12.56 3.01
C ASP A 137 11.32 -11.85 4.22
N MET A 138 12.57 -11.43 4.08
CA MET A 138 13.40 -10.86 5.14
C MET A 138 13.02 -9.42 5.52
N HIS A 139 12.62 -8.57 4.56
CA HIS A 139 12.40 -7.14 4.80
C HIS A 139 11.42 -6.87 5.95
N HIS A 140 10.40 -7.71 6.12
CA HIS A 140 9.40 -7.57 7.18
C HIS A 140 9.99 -7.54 8.60
N ALA A 141 11.06 -8.30 8.85
CA ALA A 141 11.71 -8.36 10.16
C ALA A 141 12.50 -7.08 10.49
N PHE A 142 12.79 -6.26 9.48
CA PHE A 142 13.65 -5.09 9.58
C PHE A 142 12.92 -3.77 9.28
N LEU A 143 11.61 -3.79 9.06
CA LEU A 143 10.80 -2.58 9.00
C LEU A 143 10.79 -1.89 10.37
N ASP A 144 10.62 -0.57 10.38
CA ASP A 144 10.45 0.28 11.58
C ASP A 144 8.98 0.55 11.92
N ARG A 145 8.08 0.32 10.96
CA ARG A 145 6.64 0.52 11.10
C ARG A 145 5.86 -0.46 10.24
N ALA A 146 4.57 -0.57 10.49
CA ALA A 146 3.67 -1.31 9.62
C ALA A 146 3.55 -0.59 8.27
N VAL A 147 3.62 -1.36 7.19
CA VAL A 147 3.46 -0.85 5.82
C VAL A 147 2.45 -1.75 5.10
N PRO A 148 1.42 -1.20 4.43
CA PRO A 148 0.37 -2.00 3.80
C PRO A 148 0.80 -2.65 2.47
N VAL A 149 2.05 -2.45 2.05
CA VAL A 149 2.61 -2.99 0.79
C VAL A 149 3.74 -3.98 1.05
N GLU A 150 3.85 -4.97 0.16
CA GLU A 150 4.92 -5.97 0.18
C GLU A 150 6.04 -5.55 -0.78
N TYR A 151 7.25 -5.30 -0.27
CA TYR A 151 8.39 -4.94 -1.11
C TYR A 151 9.04 -6.18 -1.70
N SER A 152 9.01 -6.30 -3.03
CA SER A 152 9.67 -7.42 -3.70
C SER A 152 11.19 -7.25 -3.76
N HIS A 153 11.69 -6.00 -3.87
CA HIS A 153 13.11 -5.67 -4.05
C HIS A 153 13.50 -4.44 -3.21
N ALA A 154 14.81 -4.21 -3.08
CA ALA A 154 15.35 -3.11 -2.27
C ALA A 154 15.29 -1.73 -2.95
N GLU A 155 14.76 -1.65 -4.19
CA GLU A 155 14.82 -0.44 -5.03
C GLU A 155 16.26 0.08 -5.24
N SER A 156 17.24 -0.82 -5.13
CA SER A 156 18.66 -0.58 -5.36
C SER A 156 19.39 -1.91 -5.42
N VAL A 157 20.03 -2.23 -6.55
CA VAL A 157 20.77 -3.50 -6.71
C VAL A 157 21.90 -3.61 -5.69
N TYR A 158 22.60 -2.50 -5.41
CA TYR A 158 23.73 -2.52 -4.49
C TYR A 158 23.30 -2.77 -3.05
N LEU A 159 22.20 -2.16 -2.61
CA LEU A 159 21.65 -2.43 -1.27
C LEU A 159 21.12 -3.85 -1.17
N GLN A 160 20.48 -4.37 -2.22
CA GLN A 160 20.00 -5.75 -2.23
C GLN A 160 21.15 -6.76 -2.19
N VAL A 161 22.20 -6.56 -2.98
CA VAL A 161 23.41 -7.40 -2.91
C VAL A 161 24.06 -7.31 -1.52
N LEU A 162 24.11 -6.13 -0.91
CA LEU A 162 24.66 -5.94 0.42
C LEU A 162 23.81 -6.61 1.51
N SER A 163 22.48 -6.57 1.45
CA SER A 163 21.59 -7.17 2.44
C SER A 163 21.45 -8.70 2.27
N GLU A 164 21.50 -9.20 1.04
CA GLU A 164 21.34 -10.62 0.73
C GLU A 164 22.67 -11.40 0.74
N ALA A 165 23.77 -10.80 0.28
CA ALA A 165 25.07 -11.47 0.14
C ALA A 165 26.20 -10.83 0.99
N GLY A 166 25.89 -9.78 1.75
CA GLY A 166 26.83 -9.12 2.64
C GLY A 166 27.96 -8.40 1.90
N ILE A 167 28.97 -7.98 2.67
CA ILE A 167 30.17 -7.32 2.17
C ILE A 167 30.93 -8.27 1.22
N VAL A 168 30.95 -9.57 1.49
CA VAL A 168 31.61 -10.55 0.62
C VAL A 168 30.97 -10.56 -0.77
N GLY A 169 29.64 -10.62 -0.84
CA GLY A 169 28.90 -10.52 -2.09
C GLY A 169 29.14 -9.21 -2.82
N LEU A 170 29.10 -8.09 -2.09
CA LEU A 170 29.34 -6.76 -2.66
C LEU A 170 30.77 -6.61 -3.23
N VAL A 171 31.78 -7.17 -2.56
CA VAL A 171 33.17 -7.18 -3.05
C VAL A 171 33.29 -8.01 -4.33
N LEU A 172 32.74 -9.22 -4.36
CA LEU A 172 32.76 -10.06 -5.56
C LEU A 172 32.04 -9.39 -6.74
N PHE A 173 30.89 -8.78 -6.46
CA PHE A 173 30.12 -8.01 -7.43
C PHE A 173 30.92 -6.82 -7.98
N SER A 174 31.58 -6.06 -7.10
CA SER A 174 32.42 -4.92 -7.48
C SER A 174 33.64 -5.35 -8.31
N LEU A 175 34.28 -6.47 -7.95
CA LEU A 175 35.40 -7.03 -8.71
C LEU A 175 34.98 -7.45 -10.12
N ALA A 176 33.79 -8.01 -10.29
CA ALA A 176 33.24 -8.34 -11.61
C ALA A 176 33.07 -7.07 -12.46
N ILE A 177 32.48 -6.01 -11.89
CA ILE A 177 32.33 -4.71 -12.57
C ILE A 177 33.68 -4.12 -12.96
N ILE A 178 34.67 -4.14 -12.05
CA ILE A 178 36.03 -3.64 -12.31
C ILE A 178 36.70 -4.43 -13.44
N CYS A 179 36.55 -5.75 -13.47
CA CYS A 179 37.09 -6.61 -14.52
C CYS A 179 36.55 -6.20 -15.91
N VAL A 180 35.24 -5.99 -16.01
CA VAL A 180 34.58 -5.54 -17.25
C VAL A 180 35.06 -4.14 -17.66
N GLY A 181 35.13 -3.21 -16.70
CA GLY A 181 35.66 -1.87 -16.90
C GLY A 181 37.10 -1.89 -17.41
N TRP A 182 37.94 -2.78 -16.89
CA TRP A 182 39.32 -2.95 -17.36
C TRP A 182 39.41 -3.41 -18.82
N HIS A 183 38.57 -4.37 -19.23
CA HIS A 183 38.49 -4.80 -20.63
C HIS A 183 38.00 -3.68 -21.56
N LEU A 184 37.03 -2.86 -21.13
CA LEU A 184 36.57 -1.70 -21.88
C LEU A 184 37.64 -0.62 -22.02
N LEU A 185 38.32 -0.28 -20.93
CA LEU A 185 39.41 0.72 -20.93
C LEU A 185 40.56 0.29 -21.84
N ARG A 186 40.82 -1.01 -21.95
CA ARG A 186 41.77 -1.58 -22.92
C ARG A 186 41.26 -1.46 -24.35
N ALA A 187 40.00 -1.81 -24.58
CA ALA A 187 39.38 -1.70 -25.90
C ALA A 187 39.38 -0.25 -26.43
N LEU A 188 39.24 0.74 -25.55
CA LEU A 188 39.37 2.17 -25.90
C LEU A 188 40.78 2.57 -26.34
N ARG A 189 41.80 1.78 -26.03
CA ARG A 189 43.19 2.00 -26.45
C ARG A 189 43.58 1.22 -27.70
N SER A 190 42.63 0.56 -28.36
CA SER A 190 42.93 -0.17 -29.60
C SER A 190 43.33 0.78 -30.72
N GLN A 191 44.00 0.28 -31.77
CA GLN A 191 44.33 1.08 -32.95
C GLN A 191 43.19 1.16 -33.97
N SER A 192 42.17 0.32 -33.83
CA SER A 192 41.04 0.25 -34.77
C SER A 192 39.93 1.22 -34.35
N HIS A 193 39.63 2.18 -35.22
CA HIS A 193 38.58 3.16 -34.99
C HIS A 193 37.20 2.53 -34.72
N SER A 194 36.88 1.44 -35.44
CA SER A 194 35.62 0.71 -35.24
C SER A 194 35.54 0.07 -33.84
N GLN A 195 36.62 -0.55 -33.37
CA GLN A 195 36.66 -1.15 -32.03
C GLN A 195 36.56 -0.10 -30.93
N GLN A 196 37.22 1.05 -31.09
CA GLN A 196 37.10 2.17 -30.16
C GLN A 196 35.67 2.70 -30.08
N LEU A 197 34.98 2.86 -31.22
CA LEU A 197 33.57 3.27 -31.27
C LEU A 197 32.66 2.27 -30.53
N CYS A 198 32.83 0.97 -30.76
CA CYS A 198 32.10 -0.07 -30.03
C CYS A 198 32.38 -0.03 -28.52
N ALA A 199 33.63 0.14 -28.11
CA ALA A 199 34.01 0.23 -26.70
C ALA A 199 33.38 1.44 -26.01
N MET A 200 33.28 2.60 -26.69
CA MET A 200 32.61 3.79 -26.16
C MET A 200 31.10 3.56 -26.00
N ALA A 201 30.44 2.94 -26.98
CA ALA A 201 29.02 2.64 -26.91
C ALA A 201 28.72 1.68 -25.74
N LEU A 202 29.53 0.63 -25.58
CA LEU A 202 29.42 -0.33 -24.48
C LEU A 202 29.69 0.33 -23.12
N LEU A 203 30.74 1.15 -23.01
CA LEU A 203 31.06 1.86 -21.78
C LEU A 203 29.94 2.81 -21.36
N SER A 204 29.39 3.56 -22.31
CA SER A 204 28.27 4.47 -22.05
C SER A 204 27.02 3.72 -21.58
N GLY A 205 26.59 2.69 -22.32
CA GLY A 205 25.40 1.91 -21.98
C GLY A 205 25.53 1.18 -20.63
N LEU A 206 26.67 0.54 -20.37
CA LEU A 206 26.91 -0.15 -19.10
C LEU A 206 27.03 0.83 -17.92
N THR A 207 27.59 2.04 -18.14
CA THR A 207 27.65 3.07 -17.10
C THR A 207 26.25 3.56 -16.74
N VAL A 208 25.39 3.83 -17.74
CA VAL A 208 23.99 4.21 -17.50
C VAL A 208 23.26 3.10 -16.73
N SER A 209 23.46 1.83 -17.12
CA SER A 209 22.87 0.69 -16.42
C SER A 209 23.37 0.55 -14.96
N LEU A 210 24.65 0.77 -14.71
CA LEU A 210 25.23 0.76 -13.35
C LEU A 210 24.66 1.86 -12.47
N VAL A 211 24.53 3.07 -13.01
CA VAL A 211 23.99 4.22 -12.28
C VAL A 211 22.49 4.08 -12.04
N SER A 212 21.73 3.54 -13.01
CA SER A 212 20.30 3.29 -12.82
C SER A 212 20.04 2.33 -11.66
N CYS A 213 20.90 1.31 -11.51
CA CYS A 213 20.81 0.31 -10.45
C CYS A 213 21.09 0.85 -9.03
N ILE A 214 21.50 2.11 -8.89
CA ILE A 214 21.57 2.79 -7.58
C ILE A 214 20.15 3.04 -7.04
N PHE A 215 19.21 3.35 -7.94
CA PHE A 215 17.85 3.81 -7.61
C PHE A 215 16.75 2.86 -8.09
N ASP A 216 17.14 1.70 -8.61
CA ASP A 216 16.25 0.74 -9.26
C ASP A 216 16.83 -0.68 -9.11
N PHE A 217 15.97 -1.69 -9.25
CA PHE A 217 16.28 -3.11 -9.20
C PHE A 217 16.30 -3.74 -10.60
N ALA A 218 16.53 -2.95 -11.66
CA ALA A 218 16.45 -3.37 -13.06
C ALA A 218 17.17 -4.70 -13.38
N TRP A 219 18.29 -5.03 -12.73
CA TRP A 219 19.01 -6.30 -12.96
C TRP A 219 18.33 -7.54 -12.38
N TYR A 220 17.27 -7.38 -11.57
CA TYR A 220 16.41 -8.47 -11.15
C TYR A 220 15.29 -8.76 -12.15
N LEU A 221 15.09 -7.87 -13.15
CA LEU A 221 14.19 -8.13 -14.28
C LEU A 221 14.95 -8.94 -15.34
N PRO A 222 14.50 -10.17 -15.69
CA PRO A 222 15.23 -11.05 -16.60
C PRO A 222 15.53 -10.41 -17.96
N GLY A 223 14.61 -9.59 -18.49
CA GLY A 223 14.81 -8.89 -19.77
C GLY A 223 15.97 -7.90 -19.74
N CYS A 224 16.09 -7.10 -18.68
CA CYS A 224 17.17 -6.13 -18.51
C CYS A 224 18.50 -6.85 -18.21
N MET A 225 18.47 -7.85 -17.33
CA MET A 225 19.67 -8.59 -16.95
C MET A 225 20.30 -9.32 -18.14
N THR A 226 19.49 -9.94 -19.00
CA THR A 226 19.97 -10.67 -20.19
C THR A 226 20.72 -9.73 -21.14
N ILE A 227 20.21 -8.52 -21.37
CA ILE A 227 20.86 -7.50 -22.19
C ILE A 227 22.18 -7.05 -21.53
N THR A 228 22.17 -6.77 -20.23
CA THR A 228 23.38 -6.36 -19.49
C THR A 228 24.47 -7.43 -19.56
N ILE A 229 24.12 -8.71 -19.37
CA ILE A 229 25.06 -9.84 -19.49
C ILE A 229 25.62 -9.93 -20.91
N PHE A 230 24.77 -9.81 -21.92
CA PHE A 230 25.20 -9.84 -23.32
C PHE A 230 26.19 -8.71 -23.64
N LEU A 231 25.88 -7.46 -23.27
CA LEU A 231 26.76 -6.31 -23.45
C LEU A 231 28.07 -6.47 -22.69
N THR A 232 28.02 -7.06 -21.49
CA THR A 232 29.19 -7.39 -20.68
C THR A 232 30.08 -8.43 -21.37
N GLY A 233 29.49 -9.47 -21.98
CA GLY A 233 30.20 -10.46 -22.79
C GLY A 233 30.88 -9.83 -24.00
N CYS A 234 30.17 -8.94 -24.72
CA CYS A 234 30.74 -8.16 -25.82
C CYS A 234 31.93 -7.29 -25.36
N ALA A 235 31.81 -6.64 -24.19
CA ALA A 235 32.86 -5.81 -23.62
C ALA A 235 34.14 -6.60 -23.31
N VAL A 236 34.00 -7.76 -22.66
CA VAL A 236 35.13 -8.65 -22.36
C VAL A 236 35.77 -9.18 -23.63
N GLN A 237 34.96 -9.64 -24.60
CA GLN A 237 35.46 -10.17 -25.86
C GLN A 237 36.22 -9.10 -26.67
N LEU A 238 35.69 -7.88 -26.73
CA LEU A 238 36.34 -6.76 -27.39
C LEU A 238 37.70 -6.45 -26.75
N GLY A 239 37.79 -6.46 -25.41
CA GLY A 239 39.07 -6.28 -24.70
C GLY A 239 40.07 -7.42 -24.91
N ARG A 240 39.62 -8.64 -25.23
CA ARG A 240 40.51 -9.77 -25.58
C ARG A 240 41.06 -9.65 -26.99
N LEU A 241 40.23 -9.25 -27.96
CA LEU A 241 40.64 -9.08 -29.35
C LEU A 241 41.75 -8.04 -29.50
N THR A 242 41.75 -7.00 -28.68
CA THR A 242 42.81 -5.96 -28.69
C THR A 242 44.14 -6.43 -28.11
N THR A 243 44.15 -7.52 -27.34
CA THR A 243 45.38 -8.12 -26.78
C THR A 243 45.96 -9.19 -27.71
N SER A 244 45.11 -9.85 -28.51
CA SER A 244 45.52 -10.96 -29.40
C SER A 244 46.50 -10.53 -30.50
N GLU A 245 46.57 -9.24 -30.85
CA GLU A 245 47.59 -8.72 -31.78
C GLU A 245 49.01 -8.70 -31.19
N LYS A 246 49.17 -8.70 -29.85
CA LYS A 246 50.49 -8.64 -29.19
C LYS A 246 50.92 -9.91 -28.46
N MET A 247 50.02 -10.86 -28.19
CA MET A 247 50.30 -12.09 -27.44
C MET A 247 49.93 -13.35 -28.24
N SER A 248 50.61 -13.58 -29.37
CA SER A 248 50.73 -14.92 -29.95
C SER A 248 51.83 -15.72 -29.21
N ARG A 249 51.69 -15.90 -27.89
CA ARG A 249 52.57 -16.77 -27.10
C ARG A 249 51.79 -17.57 -26.05
N SER A 250 51.72 -18.87 -26.29
CA SER A 250 51.58 -19.95 -25.30
C SER A 250 50.40 -19.82 -24.32
N ALA A 251 49.16 -19.88 -24.82
CA ALA A 251 48.09 -20.44 -23.99
C ALA A 251 48.38 -21.94 -23.84
N ARG A 252 48.90 -22.36 -22.67
CA ARG A 252 48.97 -23.80 -22.37
C ARG A 252 47.54 -24.33 -22.40
N PRO A 253 47.23 -25.38 -23.19
CA PRO A 253 45.89 -25.94 -23.19
C PRO A 253 45.55 -26.34 -21.76
N LEU A 254 44.40 -25.87 -21.26
CA LEU A 254 43.84 -26.39 -20.02
C LEU A 254 43.79 -27.91 -20.12
N SER A 255 44.19 -28.61 -19.04
CA SER A 255 44.22 -30.07 -19.04
C SER A 255 42.83 -30.62 -19.37
N ARG A 256 42.76 -31.81 -19.98
CA ARG A 256 41.48 -32.50 -20.23
C ARG A 256 40.65 -32.64 -18.95
N TRP A 257 41.31 -32.77 -17.80
CA TRP A 257 40.70 -32.78 -16.48
C TRP A 257 40.07 -31.44 -16.07
N ALA A 258 40.71 -30.31 -16.40
CA ALA A 258 40.13 -29.00 -16.14
C ALA A 258 38.87 -28.75 -16.99
N TRP A 259 38.87 -29.16 -18.26
CA TRP A 259 37.69 -29.12 -19.11
C TRP A 259 36.59 -30.08 -18.65
N GLY A 260 36.96 -31.31 -18.27
CA GLY A 260 36.04 -32.28 -17.67
C GLY A 260 35.41 -31.75 -16.38
N GLY A 261 36.20 -31.12 -15.51
CA GLY A 261 35.73 -30.49 -14.28
C GLY A 261 34.82 -29.30 -14.53
N ALA A 262 35.14 -28.42 -15.49
CA ALA A 262 34.28 -27.30 -15.87
C ALA A 262 32.95 -27.78 -16.47
N ALA A 263 32.99 -28.80 -17.35
CA ALA A 263 31.79 -29.39 -17.93
C ALA A 263 30.91 -30.05 -16.85
N LEU A 264 31.52 -30.77 -15.90
CA LEU A 264 30.81 -31.34 -14.75
C LEU A 264 30.18 -30.23 -13.89
N PHE A 265 30.91 -29.17 -13.58
CA PHE A 265 30.39 -28.04 -12.81
C PHE A 265 29.19 -27.37 -13.52
N VAL A 266 29.30 -27.08 -14.81
CA VAL A 266 28.19 -26.54 -15.61
C VAL A 266 27.01 -27.52 -15.64
N GLY A 267 27.26 -28.82 -15.79
CA GLY A 267 26.24 -29.86 -15.71
C GLY A 267 25.52 -29.88 -14.37
N LEU A 268 26.26 -29.80 -13.26
CA LEU A 268 25.70 -29.73 -11.90
C LEU A 268 24.89 -28.45 -11.68
N VAL A 269 25.37 -27.31 -12.18
CA VAL A 269 24.61 -26.05 -12.13
C VAL A 269 23.33 -26.16 -12.95
N PHE A 270 23.37 -26.74 -14.14
CA PHE A 270 22.19 -26.95 -14.97
C PHE A 270 21.17 -27.87 -14.29
N VAL A 271 21.62 -29.00 -13.73
CA VAL A 271 20.75 -29.92 -12.96
C VAL A 271 20.17 -29.22 -11.72
N SER A 272 20.95 -28.36 -11.05
CA SER A 272 20.47 -27.56 -9.92
C SER A 272 19.38 -26.57 -10.36
N ILE A 273 19.59 -25.83 -11.46
CA ILE A 273 18.59 -24.93 -12.03
C ILE A 273 17.33 -25.69 -12.45
N GLU A 274 17.49 -26.83 -13.12
CA GLU A 274 16.37 -27.68 -13.54
C GLU A 274 15.55 -28.17 -12.34
N ARG A 275 16.21 -28.57 -11.25
CA ARG A 275 15.53 -29.07 -10.05
C ARG A 275 14.91 -27.98 -9.19
N HIS A 276 15.54 -26.81 -9.09
CA HIS A 276 15.14 -25.78 -8.13
C HIS A 276 14.44 -24.57 -8.73
N GLN A 277 14.74 -24.18 -9.98
CA GLN A 277 14.16 -22.97 -10.59
C GLN A 277 13.06 -23.29 -11.60
N LEU A 278 13.21 -24.38 -12.37
CA LEU A 278 12.22 -24.75 -13.39
C LEU A 278 10.80 -25.00 -12.82
N PRO A 279 10.63 -25.60 -11.62
CA PRO A 279 9.30 -25.71 -11.00
C PRO A 279 8.63 -24.36 -10.75
N TYR A 280 9.37 -23.34 -10.28
CA TYR A 280 8.82 -21.99 -10.08
C TYR A 280 8.42 -21.34 -11.40
N VAL A 281 9.22 -21.51 -12.47
CA VAL A 281 8.88 -21.00 -13.80
C VAL A 281 7.60 -21.64 -14.32
N ARG A 282 7.43 -22.95 -14.17
CA ARG A 282 6.21 -23.66 -14.58
C ARG A 282 5.00 -23.23 -13.74
N ALA A 283 5.19 -23.03 -12.44
CA ALA A 283 4.13 -22.58 -11.53
C ALA A 283 3.76 -21.10 -11.70
N ALA A 284 4.62 -20.28 -12.35
CA ALA A 284 4.44 -18.84 -12.45
C ALA A 284 3.10 -18.43 -13.09
N SER A 285 2.60 -19.21 -14.07
CA SER A 285 1.31 -18.92 -14.70
C SER A 285 0.14 -19.06 -13.72
N ALA A 286 0.07 -20.18 -12.98
CA ALA A 286 -0.95 -20.40 -11.97
C ALA A 286 -0.83 -19.42 -10.79
N TRP A 287 0.41 -19.14 -10.36
CA TRP A 287 0.68 -18.14 -9.33
C TRP A 287 0.19 -16.74 -9.74
N ASN A 288 0.40 -16.33 -11.00
CA ASN A 288 -0.09 -15.05 -11.49
C ASN A 288 -1.62 -15.01 -11.58
N ARG A 289 -2.28 -16.10 -12.00
CA ARG A 289 -3.76 -16.18 -11.99
C ARG A 289 -4.30 -16.06 -10.57
N TYR A 290 -3.71 -16.77 -9.61
CA TYR A 290 -4.02 -16.62 -8.19
C TYR A 290 -3.87 -15.16 -7.73
N LEU A 291 -2.75 -14.50 -8.05
CA LEU A 291 -2.53 -13.11 -7.68
C LEU A 291 -3.61 -12.18 -8.25
N THR A 292 -3.94 -12.31 -9.54
CA THR A 292 -5.01 -11.54 -10.18
C THR A 292 -6.36 -11.77 -9.53
N LEU A 293 -6.73 -13.03 -9.26
CA LEU A 293 -7.97 -13.37 -8.56
C LEU A 293 -8.01 -12.77 -7.14
N SER A 294 -6.90 -12.85 -6.40
CA SER A 294 -6.80 -12.33 -5.04
C SER A 294 -6.88 -10.80 -4.96
N LEU A 295 -6.33 -10.09 -5.95
CA LEU A 295 -6.41 -8.63 -6.04
C LEU A 295 -7.83 -8.17 -6.36
N ASN A 296 -8.48 -8.81 -7.35
CA ASN A 296 -9.88 -8.52 -7.67
C ASN A 296 -10.79 -8.78 -6.47
N ALA A 297 -10.53 -9.85 -5.71
CA ALA A 297 -11.25 -10.16 -4.50
C ALA A 297 -11.11 -9.08 -3.42
N SER A 298 -9.93 -8.47 -3.30
CA SER A 298 -9.67 -7.42 -2.31
C SER A 298 -10.40 -6.13 -2.70
N ASN A 299 -10.28 -5.71 -3.97
CA ASN A 299 -10.96 -4.52 -4.51
C ASN A 299 -12.49 -4.63 -4.46
N GLU A 300 -13.05 -5.83 -4.65
CA GLU A 300 -14.48 -6.06 -4.52
C GLU A 300 -14.98 -5.93 -3.07
N VAL A 301 -14.17 -6.35 -2.09
CA VAL A 301 -14.53 -6.19 -0.66
C VAL A 301 -14.55 -4.72 -0.29
N ASP A 302 -13.53 -3.95 -0.68
CA ASP A 302 -13.45 -2.51 -0.39
C ASP A 302 -14.64 -1.75 -1.00
N ASN A 303 -15.03 -2.07 -2.24
CA ASN A 303 -16.19 -1.46 -2.88
C ASN A 303 -17.54 -1.87 -2.26
N ARG A 304 -17.63 -3.07 -1.66
CA ARG A 304 -18.87 -3.63 -1.08
C ARG A 304 -19.11 -3.24 0.38
N ILE A 305 -18.09 -2.80 1.12
CA ILE A 305 -18.24 -2.21 2.46
C ILE A 305 -19.22 -1.00 2.42
N THR A 306 -19.43 -0.42 1.24
CA THR A 306 -20.38 0.66 0.98
C THR A 306 -21.86 0.23 0.86
N ASN A 307 -22.19 -1.06 0.65
CA ASN A 307 -23.57 -1.53 0.44
C ASN A 307 -23.88 -2.74 1.35
N ARG A 308 -24.74 -2.52 2.34
CA ARG A 308 -24.91 -3.39 3.52
C ARG A 308 -26.06 -4.40 3.41
N ASP A 309 -26.49 -4.76 2.20
CA ASP A 309 -27.64 -5.63 1.99
C ASP A 309 -27.24 -7.01 1.42
N ASN A 310 -27.50 -8.06 2.21
CA ASN A 310 -27.41 -9.52 1.97
C ASN A 310 -26.14 -10.28 2.42
N LEU A 311 -26.08 -10.63 3.72
CA LEU A 311 -25.06 -11.51 4.31
C LEU A 311 -25.01 -12.94 3.71
N VAL A 312 -26.15 -13.50 3.30
CA VAL A 312 -26.22 -14.88 2.78
C VAL A 312 -25.65 -14.99 1.37
N SER A 313 -25.95 -14.03 0.48
CA SER A 313 -25.35 -14.01 -0.86
C SER A 313 -23.85 -13.72 -0.79
N MET A 314 -23.41 -12.95 0.21
CA MET A 314 -21.98 -12.70 0.47
C MET A 314 -21.24 -13.97 0.91
N ALA A 315 -21.83 -14.80 1.78
CA ALA A 315 -21.24 -16.06 2.21
C ALA A 315 -21.06 -17.04 1.04
N ILE A 316 -22.10 -17.22 0.21
CA ILE A 316 -22.06 -18.13 -0.96
C ILE A 316 -21.03 -17.65 -2.00
N GLN A 317 -20.98 -16.34 -2.27
CA GLN A 317 -19.97 -15.77 -3.18
C GLN A 317 -18.55 -15.91 -2.63
N SER A 318 -18.36 -15.78 -1.32
CA SER A 318 -17.05 -15.95 -0.70
C SER A 318 -16.57 -17.40 -0.74
N GLU A 319 -17.48 -18.38 -0.65
CA GLU A 319 -17.16 -19.81 -0.73
C GLU A 319 -16.70 -20.20 -2.14
N SER A 320 -17.53 -19.91 -3.16
CA SER A 320 -17.17 -20.14 -4.56
C SER A 320 -15.87 -19.43 -4.97
N ARG A 321 -15.55 -18.30 -4.34
CA ARG A 321 -14.28 -17.58 -4.56
C ARG A 321 -13.10 -18.29 -3.93
N ASP A 322 -13.22 -18.73 -2.68
CA ASP A 322 -12.16 -19.42 -1.96
C ASP A 322 -11.80 -20.74 -2.66
N ASP A 323 -12.78 -21.43 -3.24
CA ASP A 323 -12.56 -22.64 -4.05
C ASP A 323 -11.69 -22.37 -5.29
N LYS A 324 -11.97 -21.30 -6.04
CA LYS A 324 -11.16 -20.90 -7.20
C LYS A 324 -9.74 -20.51 -6.82
N LEU A 325 -9.58 -19.85 -5.68
CA LEU A 325 -8.25 -19.50 -5.17
C LEU A 325 -7.47 -20.74 -4.76
N LEU A 326 -8.13 -21.72 -4.13
CA LEU A 326 -7.53 -23.01 -3.77
C LEU A 326 -7.13 -23.80 -5.02
N GLU A 327 -7.98 -23.88 -6.05
CA GLU A 327 -7.68 -24.58 -7.30
C GLU A 327 -6.38 -24.07 -7.96
N GLU A 328 -6.20 -22.74 -8.02
CA GLU A 328 -4.96 -22.15 -8.56
C GLU A 328 -3.73 -22.42 -7.67
N LEU A 329 -3.91 -22.42 -6.33
CA LEU A 329 -2.81 -22.73 -5.40
C LEU A 329 -2.44 -24.21 -5.41
N GLU A 330 -3.41 -25.11 -5.57
CA GLU A 330 -3.20 -26.55 -5.75
C GLU A 330 -2.39 -26.81 -7.00
N GLU A 331 -2.69 -26.13 -8.11
CA GLU A 331 -1.88 -26.21 -9.33
C GLU A 331 -0.44 -25.74 -9.09
N VAL A 332 -0.25 -24.63 -8.37
CA VAL A 332 1.09 -24.13 -8.00
C VAL A 332 1.85 -25.16 -7.18
N VAL A 333 1.22 -25.72 -6.14
CA VAL A 333 1.85 -26.70 -5.23
C VAL A 333 2.09 -28.04 -5.93
N ARG A 334 1.22 -28.45 -6.86
CA ARG A 334 1.38 -29.66 -7.67
C ARG A 334 2.63 -29.59 -8.54
N VAL A 335 2.87 -28.43 -9.16
CA VAL A 335 4.03 -28.20 -10.04
C VAL A 335 5.28 -27.84 -9.25
N CYS A 336 5.15 -27.08 -8.17
CA CYS A 336 6.22 -26.63 -7.29
C CYS A 336 5.88 -26.91 -5.81
N PRO A 337 6.13 -28.14 -5.31
CA PRO A 337 5.84 -28.51 -3.92
C PRO A 337 6.65 -27.73 -2.88
N GLN A 338 7.70 -27.00 -3.31
CA GLN A 338 8.55 -26.18 -2.45
C GLN A 338 8.11 -24.71 -2.39
N HIS A 339 6.96 -24.36 -2.99
CA HIS A 339 6.49 -22.97 -3.06
C HIS A 339 5.93 -22.50 -1.70
N SER A 340 6.82 -22.03 -0.82
CA SER A 340 6.54 -21.60 0.57
C SER A 340 5.32 -20.67 0.70
N ARG A 341 5.22 -19.66 -0.16
CA ARG A 341 4.14 -18.68 -0.14
C ARG A 341 2.80 -19.27 -0.57
N ALA A 342 2.80 -20.27 -1.47
CA ALA A 342 1.56 -20.90 -1.92
C ALA A 342 0.97 -21.73 -0.78
N HIS A 343 1.83 -22.49 -0.10
CA HIS A 343 1.47 -23.19 1.13
C HIS A 343 0.94 -22.25 2.23
N LEU A 344 1.58 -21.10 2.46
CA LEU A 344 1.09 -20.12 3.43
C LEU A 344 -0.30 -19.58 3.04
N ARG A 345 -0.52 -19.24 1.77
CA ARG A 345 -1.82 -18.73 1.29
C ARG A 345 -2.90 -19.80 1.36
N MET A 346 -2.58 -21.03 1.02
CA MET A 346 -3.49 -22.18 1.10
C MET A 346 -3.92 -22.43 2.54
N ALA A 347 -2.97 -22.46 3.49
CA ALA A 347 -3.27 -22.56 4.92
C ALA A 347 -4.20 -21.43 5.40
N SER A 348 -3.98 -20.19 4.95
CA SER A 348 -4.85 -19.06 5.32
C SER A 348 -6.28 -19.19 4.81
N ILE A 349 -6.48 -19.72 3.59
CA ILE A 349 -7.81 -19.94 3.03
C ILE A 349 -8.50 -21.09 3.76
N LEU A 350 -7.79 -22.19 4.03
CA LEU A 350 -8.31 -23.34 4.78
C LEU A 350 -8.75 -22.93 6.19
N LEU A 351 -7.97 -22.13 6.90
CA LEU A 351 -8.34 -21.59 8.22
C LEU A 351 -9.57 -20.68 8.16
N ARG A 352 -9.69 -19.86 7.12
CA ARG A 352 -10.88 -19.01 6.90
C ARG A 352 -12.12 -19.84 6.57
N ASN A 353 -11.98 -20.87 5.74
CA ASN A 353 -13.05 -21.81 5.42
C ASN A 353 -13.49 -22.58 6.66
N PHE A 354 -12.54 -23.01 7.50
CA PHE A 354 -12.82 -23.63 8.78
C PHE A 354 -13.64 -22.71 9.70
N ALA A 355 -13.18 -21.46 9.88
CA ALA A 355 -13.89 -20.50 10.73
C ALA A 355 -15.35 -20.29 10.26
N ARG A 356 -15.58 -20.17 8.95
CA ARG A 356 -16.92 -20.03 8.38
C ARG A 356 -17.78 -21.29 8.58
N ALA A 357 -17.22 -22.46 8.27
CA ALA A 357 -17.93 -23.72 8.42
C ALA A 357 -18.29 -24.00 9.89
N GLN A 358 -17.40 -23.67 10.82
CA GLN A 358 -17.61 -23.89 12.25
C GLN A 358 -18.62 -22.92 12.86
N GLN A 359 -18.75 -21.70 12.35
CA GLN A 359 -19.82 -20.77 12.76
C GLN A 359 -21.23 -21.31 12.46
N LEU A 360 -21.37 -22.14 11.43
CA LEU A 360 -22.64 -22.78 11.04
C LEU A 360 -22.84 -24.16 11.67
N ALA A 361 -21.85 -24.68 12.41
CA ALA A 361 -21.93 -25.98 13.04
C ALA A 361 -22.89 -25.98 14.24
N PRO A 362 -23.44 -27.14 14.64
CA PRO A 362 -24.33 -27.25 15.80
C PRO A 362 -23.70 -26.77 17.11
N ASN A 363 -22.38 -26.83 17.23
CA ASN A 363 -21.61 -26.31 18.37
C ASN A 363 -20.54 -25.32 17.86
N PRO A 364 -20.91 -24.05 17.65
CA PRO A 364 -20.01 -23.05 17.11
C PRO A 364 -18.92 -22.71 18.14
N MET A 365 -17.67 -22.96 17.76
CA MET A 365 -16.49 -22.65 18.56
C MET A 365 -15.37 -22.16 17.64
N ASP A 366 -14.70 -21.08 18.01
CA ASP A 366 -13.56 -20.60 17.25
C ASP A 366 -12.34 -21.52 17.44
N LEU A 367 -11.43 -21.51 16.46
CA LEU A 367 -10.22 -22.35 16.50
C LEU A 367 -9.41 -22.14 17.79
N SER A 368 -9.31 -20.90 18.26
CA SER A 368 -8.63 -20.58 19.52
C SER A 368 -9.31 -21.22 20.75
N GLN A 369 -10.64 -21.26 20.80
CA GLN A 369 -11.38 -21.91 21.88
C GLN A 369 -11.18 -23.43 21.85
N ILE A 370 -11.19 -24.03 20.66
CA ILE A 370 -10.92 -25.47 20.46
C ILE A 370 -9.50 -25.82 20.92
N ARG A 371 -8.51 -25.02 20.51
CA ARG A 371 -7.11 -25.15 20.93
C ARG A 371 -6.98 -25.09 22.45
N ASP A 372 -7.57 -24.08 23.07
CA ASP A 372 -7.46 -23.85 24.50
C ASP A 372 -8.17 -24.96 25.30
N ALA A 373 -9.33 -25.43 24.83
CA ALA A 373 -10.04 -26.58 25.40
C ALA A 373 -9.22 -27.88 25.28
N ALA A 374 -8.57 -28.11 24.14
CA ALA A 374 -7.72 -29.28 23.94
C ALA A 374 -6.53 -29.29 24.90
N ILE A 375 -5.87 -28.15 25.06
CA ILE A 375 -4.73 -27.98 25.98
C ILE A 375 -5.19 -28.13 27.44
N ALA A 376 -6.33 -27.55 27.81
CA ALA A 376 -6.87 -27.62 29.16
C ALA A 376 -7.31 -29.06 29.56
N SER A 377 -7.81 -29.83 28.59
CA SER A 377 -8.33 -31.18 28.82
C SER A 377 -7.24 -32.21 29.18
N LYS A 378 -5.96 -31.92 28.87
CA LYS A 378 -4.80 -32.80 29.18
C LYS A 378 -5.08 -34.27 28.87
N PHE A 379 -5.50 -34.55 27.63
CA PHE A 379 -5.85 -35.91 27.21
C PHE A 379 -4.73 -36.92 27.53
N PRO A 380 -5.09 -38.15 27.95
CA PRO A 380 -4.10 -39.15 28.37
C PRO A 380 -3.25 -39.67 27.20
N SER A 381 -3.74 -39.52 25.97
CA SER A 381 -3.04 -39.97 24.76
C SER A 381 -3.49 -39.18 23.54
N ARG A 382 -2.66 -39.20 22.49
CA ARG A 382 -2.96 -38.57 21.21
C ARG A 382 -4.26 -39.12 20.57
N PRO A 383 -4.50 -40.44 20.53
CA PRO A 383 -5.78 -40.97 20.05
C PRO A 383 -7.00 -40.48 20.83
N ALA A 384 -6.88 -40.23 22.14
CA ALA A 384 -8.00 -39.70 22.94
C ALA A 384 -8.33 -38.25 22.56
N GLN A 385 -7.31 -37.42 22.32
CA GLN A 385 -7.49 -36.07 21.80
C GLN A 385 -8.11 -36.11 20.39
N ASP A 386 -7.63 -37.00 19.53
CA ASP A 386 -8.15 -37.13 18.17
C ASP A 386 -9.62 -37.59 18.16
N ALA A 387 -10.02 -38.48 19.07
CA ALA A 387 -11.41 -38.87 19.24
C ALA A 387 -12.29 -37.68 19.65
N TRP A 388 -11.82 -36.85 20.60
CA TRP A 388 -12.51 -35.63 21.00
C TRP A 388 -12.62 -34.63 19.84
N LEU A 389 -11.56 -34.41 19.08
CA LEU A 389 -11.57 -33.52 17.92
C LEU A 389 -12.54 -33.99 16.83
N ASN A 390 -12.59 -35.30 16.56
CA ASN A 390 -13.55 -35.87 15.61
C ASN A 390 -15.00 -35.61 16.06
N ALA A 391 -15.27 -35.76 17.36
CA ALA A 391 -16.59 -35.50 17.90
C ALA A 391 -16.95 -34.00 17.88
N ALA A 392 -15.99 -33.11 18.16
CA ALA A 392 -16.21 -31.67 18.25
C ALA A 392 -16.32 -30.99 16.88
N LEU A 393 -15.56 -31.45 15.88
CA LEU A 393 -15.42 -30.78 14.58
C LEU A 393 -16.09 -31.53 13.43
N GLY A 394 -16.32 -32.83 13.57
CA GLY A 394 -16.84 -33.66 12.48
C GLY A 394 -16.00 -33.51 11.20
N GLY A 395 -16.67 -33.28 10.08
CA GLY A 395 -16.02 -33.07 8.77
C GLY A 395 -15.13 -31.82 8.68
N ASN A 396 -15.39 -30.80 9.51
CA ASN A 396 -14.61 -29.56 9.50
C ASN A 396 -13.16 -29.78 9.95
N ARG A 397 -12.87 -30.89 10.64
CA ARG A 397 -11.52 -31.27 11.07
C ARG A 397 -10.53 -31.32 9.90
N GLN A 398 -10.96 -31.80 8.73
CA GLN A 398 -10.08 -31.96 7.57
C GLN A 398 -9.41 -30.63 7.20
N LEU A 399 -10.13 -29.51 7.29
CA LEU A 399 -9.62 -28.18 6.94
C LEU A 399 -8.44 -27.76 7.81
N ILE A 400 -8.49 -28.04 9.12
CA ILE A 400 -7.39 -27.67 10.04
C ILE A 400 -6.21 -28.65 9.97
N ASP A 401 -6.47 -29.93 9.69
CA ASP A 401 -5.43 -30.92 9.48
C ASP A 401 -4.64 -30.60 8.18
N GLU A 402 -5.33 -30.23 7.10
CA GLU A 402 -4.69 -29.75 5.86
C GLU A 402 -3.97 -28.42 6.06
N ALA A 403 -4.59 -27.46 6.77
CA ALA A 403 -3.94 -26.20 7.10
C ALA A 403 -2.64 -26.42 7.87
N TYR A 404 -2.60 -27.38 8.80
CA TYR A 404 -1.39 -27.74 9.54
C TYR A 404 -0.29 -28.28 8.61
N VAL A 405 -0.63 -29.17 7.67
CA VAL A 405 0.33 -29.68 6.67
C VAL A 405 0.89 -28.55 5.80
N HIS A 406 0.04 -27.65 5.32
CA HIS A 406 0.51 -26.54 4.50
C HIS A 406 1.33 -25.52 5.30
N THR A 407 0.93 -25.23 6.53
CA THR A 407 1.69 -24.34 7.41
C THR A 407 3.09 -24.88 7.69
N THR A 408 3.21 -26.18 8.03
CA THR A 408 4.51 -26.80 8.29
C THR A 408 5.39 -26.87 7.05
N ARG A 409 4.83 -27.19 5.87
CA ARG A 409 5.57 -27.15 4.60
C ARG A 409 6.05 -25.74 4.24
N SER A 410 5.25 -24.71 4.52
CA SER A 410 5.65 -23.32 4.32
C SER A 410 6.90 -22.96 5.14
N ILE A 411 6.90 -23.30 6.43
CA ILE A 411 8.04 -23.06 7.33
C ILE A 411 9.27 -23.87 6.90
N ALA A 412 9.08 -25.15 6.56
CA ALA A 412 10.17 -26.02 6.15
C ALA A 412 10.87 -25.56 4.86
N THR A 413 10.15 -24.86 3.98
CA THR A 413 10.67 -24.35 2.70
C THR A 413 11.20 -22.92 2.80
N SER A 414 10.61 -22.07 3.64
CA SER A 414 11.14 -20.75 3.99
C SER A 414 10.89 -20.45 5.47
N PRO A 415 11.91 -20.59 6.33
CA PRO A 415 11.81 -20.28 7.76
C PRO A 415 11.53 -18.79 8.07
N LEU A 416 11.57 -17.92 7.05
CA LEU A 416 11.30 -16.48 7.16
C LEU A 416 9.80 -16.14 7.02
N GLN A 417 8.93 -17.14 6.78
CA GLN A 417 7.48 -16.93 6.67
C GLN A 417 6.83 -16.65 8.03
N GLY A 418 6.96 -15.41 8.54
CA GLY A 418 6.50 -15.03 9.88
C GLY A 418 5.02 -15.36 10.19
N ARG A 419 4.10 -15.18 9.24
CA ARG A 419 2.68 -15.56 9.41
C ARG A 419 2.45 -17.07 9.49
N ALA A 420 3.35 -17.89 8.93
CA ALA A 420 3.23 -19.34 9.06
C ALA A 420 3.40 -19.77 10.53
N TYR A 421 4.28 -19.12 11.29
CA TYR A 421 4.42 -19.40 12.73
C TYR A 421 3.18 -19.00 13.52
N LEU A 422 2.49 -17.92 13.11
CA LEU A 422 1.21 -17.53 13.70
C LEU A 422 0.16 -18.63 13.50
N TYR A 423 0.00 -19.12 12.26
CA TYR A 423 -0.94 -20.21 11.96
C TYR A 423 -0.53 -21.51 12.67
N LEU A 424 0.77 -21.79 12.75
CA LEU A 424 1.26 -22.97 13.45
C LEU A 424 0.96 -22.88 14.93
N ALA A 425 1.06 -21.69 15.55
CA ALA A 425 0.72 -21.50 16.96
C ALA A 425 -0.75 -21.87 17.26
N ASP A 426 -1.66 -21.60 16.32
CA ASP A 426 -3.07 -21.98 16.41
C ASP A 426 -3.34 -23.46 16.09
N LEU A 427 -2.41 -24.15 15.42
CA LEU A 427 -2.59 -25.53 14.95
C LEU A 427 -1.72 -26.55 15.69
N VAL A 428 -0.67 -26.14 16.40
CA VAL A 428 0.33 -27.04 16.99
C VAL A 428 -0.24 -27.93 18.10
N PHE A 429 -1.38 -27.54 18.69
CA PHE A 429 -2.13 -28.40 19.62
C PHE A 429 -2.58 -29.72 18.94
N LEU A 430 -2.70 -29.74 17.61
CA LEU A 430 -2.89 -30.95 16.80
C LEU A 430 -1.69 -31.90 16.83
N GLN A 431 -0.61 -31.56 17.52
CA GLN A 431 0.49 -32.48 17.82
C GLN A 431 0.66 -32.72 19.32
N GLY A 432 -0.30 -32.30 20.15
CA GLY A 432 -0.22 -32.41 21.61
C GLY A 432 0.74 -31.39 22.24
N VAL A 433 1.19 -30.39 21.47
CA VAL A 433 2.04 -29.32 21.98
C VAL A 433 1.21 -28.36 22.85
N GLY A 434 1.69 -28.10 24.06
CA GLY A 434 1.06 -27.22 25.02
C GLY A 434 1.41 -25.74 24.85
N LYS A 435 1.02 -24.93 25.84
CA LYS A 435 1.13 -23.45 25.81
C LYS A 435 2.55 -22.92 25.59
N GLU A 436 3.56 -23.61 26.11
CA GLU A 436 4.96 -23.18 25.98
C GLU A 436 5.43 -23.21 24.52
N GLY A 437 5.11 -24.28 23.79
CA GLY A 437 5.41 -24.36 22.36
C GLY A 437 4.66 -23.32 21.53
N THR A 438 3.39 -23.06 21.85
CA THR A 438 2.61 -21.97 21.24
C THR A 438 3.29 -20.61 21.46
N SER A 439 3.76 -20.34 22.67
CA SER A 439 4.42 -19.08 23.02
C SER A 439 5.75 -18.88 22.26
N GLN A 440 6.54 -19.95 22.07
CA GLN A 440 7.78 -19.90 21.28
C GLN A 440 7.49 -19.60 19.80
N LEU A 441 6.44 -20.19 19.23
CA LEU A 441 6.02 -19.93 17.85
C LEU A 441 5.55 -18.48 17.66
N LEU A 442 4.80 -17.93 18.63
CA LEU A 442 4.38 -16.53 18.59
C LEU A 442 5.57 -15.56 18.74
N ALA A 443 6.54 -15.89 19.59
CA ALA A 443 7.78 -15.12 19.70
C ALA A 443 8.56 -15.12 18.37
N GLN A 444 8.63 -16.26 17.68
CA GLN A 444 9.24 -16.36 16.35
C GLN A 444 8.47 -15.55 15.29
N ALA A 445 7.15 -15.59 15.33
CA ALA A 445 6.29 -14.77 14.47
C ALA A 445 6.57 -13.27 14.69
N HIS A 446 6.70 -12.85 15.95
CA HIS A 446 7.02 -11.47 16.31
C HIS A 446 8.40 -11.04 15.80
N GLN A 447 9.41 -11.90 15.94
CA GLN A 447 10.76 -11.59 15.47
C GLN A 447 10.81 -11.38 13.96
N LEU A 448 10.04 -12.17 13.20
CA LEU A 448 10.01 -12.09 11.74
C LEU A 448 9.08 -10.98 11.22
N ARG A 449 8.09 -10.57 12.03
CA ARG A 449 7.04 -9.62 11.66
C ARG A 449 6.65 -8.75 12.87
N PRO A 450 7.56 -7.89 13.36
CA PRO A 450 7.34 -7.11 14.59
C PRO A 450 6.19 -6.11 14.48
N HIS A 451 5.87 -5.66 13.26
CA HIS A 451 4.83 -4.67 12.98
C HIS A 451 3.63 -5.24 12.20
N ASP A 452 3.50 -6.57 12.09
CA ASP A 452 2.34 -7.18 11.42
C ASP A 452 1.13 -7.18 12.36
N ALA A 453 0.04 -6.57 11.92
CA ALA A 453 -1.17 -6.39 12.73
C ALA A 453 -1.73 -7.72 13.27
N ALA A 454 -1.67 -8.81 12.49
CA ALA A 454 -2.17 -10.10 12.94
C ALA A 454 -1.35 -10.65 14.09
N VAL A 455 -0.02 -10.53 13.99
CA VAL A 455 0.92 -10.98 15.02
C VAL A 455 0.72 -10.18 16.30
N LEU A 456 0.66 -8.85 16.18
CA LEU A 456 0.44 -7.94 17.31
C LEU A 456 -0.91 -8.17 17.98
N PHE A 457 -1.99 -8.35 17.21
CA PHE A 457 -3.32 -8.63 17.75
C PHE A 457 -3.34 -9.90 18.63
N ILE A 458 -2.72 -10.98 18.15
CA ILE A 458 -2.67 -12.26 18.86
C ILE A 458 -1.75 -12.19 20.08
N LEU A 459 -0.60 -11.51 19.98
CA LEU A 459 0.27 -11.26 21.15
C LEU A 459 -0.44 -10.45 22.23
N GLY A 460 -1.25 -9.45 21.83
CA GLY A 460 -2.08 -8.68 22.75
C GLY A 460 -3.06 -9.55 23.51
N ARG A 461 -3.74 -10.48 22.80
CA ARG A 461 -4.65 -11.46 23.41
C ARG A 461 -3.93 -12.38 24.40
N GLU A 462 -2.77 -12.92 24.03
CA GLU A 462 -1.99 -13.82 24.90
C GLU A 462 -1.38 -13.08 26.10
N ALA A 463 -1.01 -11.81 25.96
CA ALA A 463 -0.59 -10.98 27.08
C ALA A 463 -1.76 -10.72 28.04
N ALA A 464 -2.95 -10.40 27.52
CA ALA A 464 -4.15 -10.19 28.32
C ALA A 464 -4.56 -11.46 29.10
N LEU A 465 -4.49 -12.64 28.47
CA LEU A 465 -4.76 -13.94 29.12
C LEU A 465 -3.78 -14.26 30.25
N ARG A 466 -2.56 -13.72 30.20
CA ARG A 466 -1.56 -13.85 31.28
C ARG A 466 -1.67 -12.76 32.35
N GLY A 467 -2.59 -11.80 32.20
CA GLY A 467 -2.76 -10.66 33.09
C GLY A 467 -1.77 -9.52 32.86
N ASP A 468 -0.96 -9.57 31.80
CA ASP A 468 -0.06 -8.47 31.41
C ASP A 468 -0.82 -7.45 30.57
N THR A 469 -1.60 -6.62 31.25
CA THR A 469 -2.47 -5.60 30.63
C THR A 469 -1.69 -4.51 29.92
N ALA A 470 -0.49 -4.18 30.41
CA ALA A 470 0.35 -3.14 29.82
C ALA A 470 0.87 -3.56 28.43
N SER A 471 1.46 -4.75 28.31
CA SER A 471 1.92 -5.26 27.02
C SER A 471 0.73 -5.54 26.09
N ALA A 472 -0.38 -6.06 26.62
CA ALA A 472 -1.59 -6.30 25.82
C ALA A 472 -2.10 -5.03 25.15
N LEU A 473 -2.23 -3.96 25.93
CA LEU A 473 -2.69 -2.67 25.43
C LEU A 473 -1.72 -2.10 24.39
N GLN A 474 -0.40 -2.19 24.63
CA GLN A 474 0.59 -1.70 23.66
C GLN A 474 0.49 -2.44 22.32
N TYR A 475 0.46 -3.78 22.33
CA TYR A 475 0.32 -4.56 21.11
C TYR A 475 -0.97 -4.26 20.34
N TRP A 476 -2.08 -4.08 21.06
CA TRP A 476 -3.34 -3.71 20.42
C TRP A 476 -3.33 -2.28 19.86
N LYS A 477 -2.68 -1.31 20.52
CA LYS A 477 -2.50 0.04 19.93
C LYS A 477 -1.75 -0.03 18.61
N ASP A 478 -0.64 -0.77 18.57
CA ASP A 478 0.17 -0.91 17.35
C ASP A 478 -0.61 -1.64 16.24
N SER A 479 -1.39 -2.66 16.59
CA SER A 479 -2.26 -3.37 15.65
C SER A 479 -3.43 -2.51 15.14
N TYR A 480 -4.00 -1.64 15.98
CA TYR A 480 -5.18 -0.83 15.69
C TYR A 480 -4.94 0.14 14.52
N HIS A 481 -3.76 0.75 14.50
CA HIS A 481 -3.35 1.68 13.44
C HIS A 481 -2.92 0.96 12.16
N SER A 482 -2.52 -0.30 12.25
CA SER A 482 -1.87 -1.02 11.15
C SER A 482 -2.84 -1.70 10.17
N SER A 483 -4.05 -2.09 10.59
CA SER A 483 -4.98 -2.83 9.70
C SER A 483 -6.45 -2.63 10.07
N PRO A 484 -7.33 -2.26 9.12
CA PRO A 484 -8.78 -2.13 9.35
C PRO A 484 -9.48 -3.44 9.78
N GLU A 485 -8.95 -4.60 9.37
CA GLU A 485 -9.50 -5.90 9.75
C GLU A 485 -9.32 -6.15 11.25
N PHE A 486 -8.08 -6.06 11.74
CA PHE A 486 -7.77 -6.27 13.16
C PHE A 486 -8.28 -5.14 14.04
N ARG A 487 -8.33 -3.91 13.52
CA ARG A 487 -8.94 -2.76 14.19
C ARG A 487 -10.39 -3.05 14.60
N ARG A 488 -11.20 -3.60 13.69
CA ARG A 488 -12.59 -3.98 13.98
C ARG A 488 -12.67 -5.02 15.10
N GLY A 489 -11.79 -6.02 15.09
CA GLY A 489 -11.71 -7.02 16.18
C GLY A 489 -11.35 -6.38 17.53
N ILE A 490 -10.43 -5.42 17.55
CA ILE A 490 -10.05 -4.67 18.76
C ILE A 490 -11.22 -3.83 19.26
N VAL A 491 -11.90 -3.09 18.37
CA VAL A 491 -13.08 -2.30 18.72
C VAL A 491 -14.18 -3.20 19.30
N GLN A 492 -14.50 -4.30 18.63
CA GLN A 492 -15.52 -5.26 19.10
C GLN A 492 -15.20 -5.84 20.48
N THR A 493 -13.91 -6.08 20.75
CA THR A 493 -13.47 -6.68 22.01
C THR A 493 -13.39 -5.65 23.13
N LEU A 494 -12.75 -4.50 22.90
CA LEU A 494 -12.37 -3.56 23.96
C LEU A 494 -13.34 -2.40 24.13
N ALA A 495 -13.92 -1.87 23.05
CA ALA A 495 -14.77 -0.68 23.14
C ALA A 495 -15.98 -0.86 24.08
N PRO A 496 -16.64 -2.04 24.17
CA PRO A 496 -17.71 -2.27 25.15
C PRO A 496 -17.22 -2.29 26.61
N GLN A 497 -15.93 -2.51 26.84
CA GLN A 497 -15.35 -2.78 28.17
C GLN A 497 -14.67 -1.55 28.78
N MET A 498 -14.61 -0.40 28.08
CA MET A 498 -14.00 0.82 28.60
C MET A 498 -14.76 2.09 28.21
N PRO A 499 -14.66 3.17 29.02
CA PRO A 499 -15.25 4.46 28.66
C PRO A 499 -14.71 4.97 27.32
N PRO A 500 -15.55 5.54 26.44
CA PRO A 500 -15.11 5.99 25.12
C PRO A 500 -14.00 7.03 25.15
N GLN A 501 -13.99 7.93 26.14
CA GLN A 501 -12.92 8.93 26.29
C GLN A 501 -11.57 8.27 26.56
N VAL A 502 -11.54 7.21 27.38
CA VAL A 502 -10.32 6.44 27.63
C VAL A 502 -9.88 5.74 26.34
N PHE A 503 -10.81 5.20 25.55
CA PHE A 503 -10.48 4.60 24.27
C PHE A 503 -9.84 5.63 23.32
N LEU A 504 -10.43 6.81 23.19
CA LEU A 504 -9.92 7.90 22.36
C LEU A 504 -8.53 8.36 22.81
N GLU A 505 -8.31 8.53 24.13
CA GLU A 505 -7.02 8.92 24.69
C GLU A 505 -5.94 7.86 24.47
N GLN A 506 -6.29 6.58 24.66
CA GLN A 506 -5.33 5.48 24.57
C GLN A 506 -4.97 5.14 23.13
N PHE A 507 -5.96 5.08 22.23
CA PHE A 507 -5.76 4.65 20.85
C PHE A 507 -5.50 5.80 19.88
N GLN A 508 -5.85 7.04 20.21
CA GLN A 508 -5.64 8.23 19.36
C GLN A 508 -6.08 8.00 17.90
N PRO A 509 -7.35 7.61 17.67
CA PRO A 509 -7.85 7.32 16.33
C PRO A 509 -7.84 8.54 15.42
N ASP A 510 -7.56 8.32 14.14
CA ASP A 510 -7.76 9.34 13.10
C ASP A 510 -9.25 9.54 12.78
N THR A 511 -9.53 10.49 11.88
CA THR A 511 -10.85 10.83 11.36
C THR A 511 -11.67 9.61 10.93
N ASN A 512 -11.09 8.67 10.19
CA ASN A 512 -11.81 7.50 9.69
C ASN A 512 -12.04 6.48 10.81
N MET A 513 -11.06 6.30 11.68
CA MET A 513 -11.14 5.42 12.84
C MET A 513 -12.21 5.88 13.84
N VAL A 514 -12.35 7.19 14.09
CA VAL A 514 -13.43 7.74 14.92
C VAL A 514 -14.81 7.44 14.31
N ARG A 515 -14.94 7.55 12.99
CA ARG A 515 -16.19 7.21 12.28
C ARG A 515 -16.53 5.73 12.43
N GLU A 516 -15.55 4.85 12.30
CA GLU A 516 -15.72 3.40 12.52
C GLU A 516 -16.16 3.09 13.96
N LEU A 517 -15.53 3.74 14.95
CA LEU A 517 -15.86 3.59 16.36
C LEU A 517 -17.29 4.05 16.68
N TYR A 518 -17.70 5.22 16.19
CA TYR A 518 -19.06 5.71 16.35
C TYR A 518 -20.08 4.77 15.69
N ALA A 519 -19.82 4.32 14.46
CA ALA A 519 -20.68 3.38 13.74
C ALA A 519 -20.80 2.05 14.48
N PHE A 520 -19.73 1.57 15.12
CA PHE A 520 -19.77 0.39 15.96
C PHE A 520 -20.70 0.58 17.17
N TYR A 521 -20.54 1.65 17.95
CA TYR A 521 -21.40 1.88 19.11
C TYR A 521 -22.88 1.99 18.73
N ARG A 522 -23.19 2.68 17.63
CA ARG A 522 -24.55 2.77 17.09
C ARG A 522 -25.10 1.40 16.66
N ALA A 523 -24.30 0.58 16.00
CA ALA A 523 -24.72 -0.76 15.57
C ALA A 523 -24.87 -1.74 16.74
N ALA A 524 -24.08 -1.58 17.81
CA ALA A 524 -24.13 -2.41 19.00
C ALA A 524 -25.23 -2.00 20.00
N GLY A 525 -26.00 -0.93 19.72
CA GLY A 525 -27.02 -0.40 20.63
C GLY A 525 -26.44 0.29 21.88
N LEU A 526 -25.16 0.67 21.83
CA LEU A 526 -24.45 1.36 22.92
C LEU A 526 -24.60 2.87 22.76
N ASP A 527 -25.83 3.37 22.79
CA ASP A 527 -26.14 4.75 22.45
C ASP A 527 -25.48 5.76 23.40
N GLU A 528 -25.41 5.48 24.69
CA GLU A 528 -24.70 6.36 25.64
C GLU A 528 -23.21 6.48 25.31
N HIS A 529 -22.56 5.38 24.92
CA HIS A 529 -21.18 5.44 24.43
C HIS A 529 -21.06 6.21 23.12
N ALA A 530 -22.01 6.02 22.19
CA ALA A 530 -22.02 6.75 20.92
C ALA A 530 -22.14 8.27 21.15
N LYS A 531 -23.02 8.71 22.07
CA LYS A 531 -23.18 10.14 22.42
C LYS A 531 -21.88 10.76 22.94
N LEU A 532 -21.10 10.01 23.72
CA LEU A 532 -19.83 10.48 24.26
C LEU A 532 -18.74 10.67 23.19
N VAL A 533 -18.83 10.00 22.04
CA VAL A 533 -17.90 10.12 20.90
C VAL A 533 -18.37 11.16 19.88
N VAL A 534 -19.60 11.67 20.00
CA VAL A 534 -20.15 12.65 19.05
C VAL A 534 -19.28 13.89 18.86
N PRO A 535 -18.64 14.49 19.88
CA PRO A 535 -17.77 15.64 19.66
C PRO A 535 -16.64 15.35 18.68
N ASP A 536 -15.88 14.27 18.90
CA ASP A 536 -14.78 13.85 18.01
C ASP A 536 -15.30 13.45 16.63
N TYR A 537 -16.41 12.70 16.58
CA TYR A 537 -17.04 12.27 15.33
C TYR A 537 -17.54 13.46 14.49
N ALA A 538 -18.18 14.44 15.11
CA ALA A 538 -18.67 15.62 14.41
C ALA A 538 -17.52 16.50 13.94
N GLU A 539 -16.44 16.64 14.72
CA GLU A 539 -15.26 17.42 14.34
C GLU A 539 -14.65 16.92 13.01
N THR A 540 -14.67 15.61 12.77
CA THR A 540 -14.24 15.02 11.49
C THR A 540 -14.91 15.65 10.26
N PHE A 541 -16.20 15.98 10.36
CA PHE A 541 -16.93 16.60 9.26
C PHE A 541 -16.76 18.11 9.25
N LYS A 542 -16.62 18.73 10.43
CA LYS A 542 -16.42 20.17 10.55
C LYS A 542 -15.11 20.60 9.90
N GLU A 543 -14.02 19.88 10.16
CA GLU A 543 -12.71 20.13 9.54
C GLU A 543 -12.77 19.98 8.02
N GLU A 544 -13.34 18.88 7.51
CA GLU A 544 -13.55 18.70 6.05
C GLU A 544 -14.43 19.81 5.45
N ALA A 545 -15.45 20.27 6.19
CA ALA A 545 -16.36 21.31 5.73
C ALA A 545 -15.72 22.69 5.61
N LEU A 546 -14.69 22.98 6.42
CA LEU A 546 -13.93 24.24 6.34
C LEU A 546 -13.13 24.35 5.04
N HIS A 547 -12.75 23.22 4.45
CA HIS A 547 -12.01 23.16 3.18
C HIS A 547 -12.91 22.96 1.95
N ALA A 548 -14.19 22.65 2.17
CA ALA A 548 -15.19 22.53 1.12
C ALA A 548 -15.94 23.85 0.89
N SER A 549 -16.68 23.93 -0.22
CA SER A 549 -17.57 25.07 -0.50
C SER A 549 -18.93 24.64 -1.04
N GLY A 550 -19.92 25.53 -0.93
CA GLY A 550 -21.26 25.34 -1.48
C GLY A 550 -22.02 24.15 -0.90
N SER A 551 -22.57 23.31 -1.78
CA SER A 551 -23.40 22.17 -1.40
C SER A 551 -22.62 21.06 -0.67
N THR A 552 -21.35 20.85 -1.01
CA THR A 552 -20.48 19.86 -0.35
C THR A 552 -20.23 20.24 1.11
N ALA A 553 -19.83 21.50 1.37
CA ALA A 553 -19.67 22.00 2.73
C ALA A 553 -20.99 21.93 3.53
N THR A 554 -22.11 22.27 2.91
CA THR A 554 -23.44 22.18 3.55
C THR A 554 -23.75 20.76 4.00
N ARG A 555 -23.49 19.76 3.15
CA ARG A 555 -23.72 18.34 3.48
C ARG A 555 -22.86 17.85 4.64
N LEU A 556 -21.60 18.29 4.69
CA LEU A 556 -20.68 17.95 5.78
C LEU A 556 -21.14 18.57 7.11
N TRP A 557 -21.52 19.84 7.13
CA TRP A 557 -22.12 20.48 8.31
C TRP A 557 -23.43 19.80 8.73
N GLN A 558 -24.28 19.36 7.80
CA GLN A 558 -25.50 18.61 8.11
C GLN A 558 -25.21 17.27 8.79
N ARG A 559 -24.13 16.56 8.41
CA ARG A 559 -23.71 15.35 9.13
C ARG A 559 -23.30 15.63 10.57
N ALA A 560 -22.61 16.74 10.82
CA ALA A 560 -22.29 17.18 12.18
C ALA A 560 -23.55 17.56 12.99
N VAL A 561 -24.52 18.22 12.34
CA VAL A 561 -25.84 18.54 12.93
C VAL A 561 -26.55 17.26 13.38
N ASP A 562 -26.62 16.23 12.52
CA ASP A 562 -27.30 14.98 12.86
C ASP A 562 -26.62 14.25 14.04
N ALA A 563 -25.29 14.34 14.14
CA ALA A 563 -24.54 13.78 15.26
C ALA A 563 -24.83 14.52 16.58
N TYR A 564 -24.73 15.86 16.62
CA TYR A 564 -25.01 16.64 17.82
C TYR A 564 -26.47 16.58 18.26
N ARG A 565 -27.41 16.52 17.29
CA ARG A 565 -28.83 16.32 17.58
C ARG A 565 -29.06 14.97 18.26
N PHE A 566 -28.38 13.90 17.81
CA PHE A 566 -28.42 12.60 18.46
C PHE A 566 -27.84 12.63 19.89
N ALA A 567 -26.79 13.41 20.13
CA ALA A 567 -26.24 13.62 21.47
C ALA A 567 -27.12 14.46 22.40
N GLY A 568 -28.09 15.20 21.84
CA GLY A 568 -28.89 16.16 22.61
C GLY A 568 -28.16 17.47 22.92
N ASP A 569 -27.05 17.77 22.23
CA ASP A 569 -26.26 18.99 22.42
C ASP A 569 -26.86 20.14 21.59
N ALA A 570 -27.82 20.85 22.17
CA ALA A 570 -28.62 21.86 21.47
C ALA A 570 -27.78 23.06 20.99
N GLU A 571 -26.76 23.47 21.75
CA GLU A 571 -25.90 24.61 21.40
C GLU A 571 -25.00 24.29 20.21
N ARG A 572 -24.30 23.16 20.23
CA ARG A 572 -23.44 22.77 19.10
C ARG A 572 -24.24 22.40 17.85
N THR A 573 -25.45 21.86 18.03
CA THR A 573 -26.39 21.66 16.92
C THR A 573 -26.74 22.99 16.25
N LEU A 574 -27.05 24.02 17.04
CA LEU A 574 -27.36 25.35 16.52
C LEU A 574 -26.18 25.96 15.77
N GLU A 575 -24.97 25.86 16.32
CA GLU A 575 -23.75 26.34 15.67
C GLU A 575 -23.55 25.68 14.29
N CYS A 576 -23.66 24.36 14.22
CA CYS A 576 -23.49 23.61 12.98
C CYS A 576 -24.60 23.94 11.95
N CYS A 577 -25.86 24.12 12.39
CA CYS A 577 -26.95 24.57 11.53
C CYS A 577 -26.67 25.96 10.93
N ALA A 578 -26.14 26.89 11.74
CA ALA A 578 -25.79 28.23 11.26
C ALA A 578 -24.68 28.19 10.22
N ARG A 579 -23.64 27.36 10.44
CA ARG A 579 -22.54 27.15 9.49
C ARG A 579 -23.04 26.49 8.19
N ALA A 580 -23.93 25.51 8.26
CA ALA A 580 -24.54 24.89 7.08
C ALA A 580 -25.31 25.92 6.22
N ALA A 581 -26.13 26.76 6.86
CA ALA A 581 -26.90 27.80 6.19
C ALA A 581 -26.01 28.92 5.58
N GLN A 582 -24.85 29.19 6.18
CA GLN A 582 -23.85 30.14 5.66
C GLN A 582 -23.08 29.56 4.47
N ALA A 583 -22.73 28.27 4.51
CA ALA A 583 -21.97 27.60 3.44
C ALA A 583 -22.71 27.58 2.10
N SER A 584 -24.04 27.52 2.12
CA SER A 584 -24.89 27.71 0.95
C SER A 584 -26.08 28.62 1.26
N PRO A 585 -25.95 29.94 1.03
CA PRO A 585 -27.00 30.91 1.37
C PRO A 585 -28.33 30.71 0.64
N THR A 586 -28.33 29.98 -0.48
CA THR A 586 -29.50 29.66 -1.29
C THR A 586 -30.16 28.33 -0.92
N ASN A 587 -29.51 27.51 -0.08
CA ASN A 587 -30.05 26.23 0.33
C ASN A 587 -31.17 26.42 1.37
N VAL A 588 -32.40 26.13 0.95
CA VAL A 588 -33.61 26.27 1.78
C VAL A 588 -33.66 25.21 2.89
N GLU A 589 -33.17 24.00 2.63
CA GLU A 589 -33.21 22.88 3.59
C GLU A 589 -32.31 23.16 4.80
N ALA A 590 -31.07 23.60 4.56
CA ALA A 590 -30.13 23.95 5.63
C ALA A 590 -30.64 25.12 6.50
N ARG A 591 -31.33 26.11 5.90
CA ARG A 591 -31.97 27.20 6.66
C ARG A 591 -33.23 26.78 7.40
N GLU A 592 -33.96 25.80 6.88
CA GLU A 592 -35.08 25.21 7.60
C GLU A 592 -34.60 24.43 8.83
N ASP A 593 -33.49 23.69 8.72
CA ASP A 593 -32.86 22.99 9.85
C ASP A 593 -32.40 23.98 10.95
N LEU A 594 -31.85 25.13 10.57
CA LEU A 594 -31.53 26.22 11.50
C LEU A 594 -32.79 26.79 12.17
N ALA A 595 -33.85 27.03 11.38
CA ALA A 595 -35.11 27.55 11.91
C ALA A 595 -35.75 26.58 12.91
N ARG A 596 -35.68 25.28 12.63
CA ARG A 596 -36.17 24.21 13.49
C ARG A 596 -35.38 24.15 14.80
N GLN A 597 -34.05 24.17 14.75
CA GLN A 597 -33.21 24.15 15.95
C GLN A 597 -33.45 25.37 16.85
N LEU A 598 -33.61 26.57 16.27
CA LEU A 598 -33.96 27.78 17.02
C LEU A 598 -35.34 27.67 17.69
N LEU A 599 -36.30 27.01 17.03
CA LEU A 599 -37.62 26.76 17.59
C LEU A 599 -37.54 25.80 18.79
N ASP A 600 -36.76 24.72 18.66
CA ASP A 600 -36.57 23.72 19.71
C ASP A 600 -35.87 24.32 20.96
N MET A 601 -35.03 25.36 20.77
CA MET A 601 -34.41 26.15 21.84
C MET A 601 -35.29 27.31 22.35
N ASP A 602 -36.56 27.38 21.96
CA ASP A 602 -37.52 28.42 22.34
C ASP A 602 -37.15 29.86 21.91
N ARG A 603 -36.29 30.00 20.90
CA ARG A 603 -35.87 31.29 20.31
C ARG A 603 -36.82 31.70 19.18
N LEU A 604 -38.08 31.94 19.55
CA LEU A 604 -39.20 32.10 18.62
C LEU A 604 -39.00 33.22 17.58
N ASP A 605 -38.54 34.41 17.98
CA ASP A 605 -38.36 35.55 17.07
C ASP A 605 -37.28 35.26 16.01
N GLU A 606 -36.21 34.56 16.37
CA GLU A 606 -35.13 34.20 15.44
C GLU A 606 -35.55 33.06 14.52
N SER A 607 -36.25 32.05 15.05
CA SER A 607 -36.84 30.98 14.25
C SER A 607 -37.83 31.53 13.21
N LEU A 608 -38.70 32.47 13.61
CA LEU A 608 -39.67 33.09 12.72
C LEU A 608 -38.99 33.79 11.53
N LYS A 609 -37.90 34.54 11.78
CA LYS A 609 -37.12 35.20 10.72
C LYS A 609 -36.61 34.19 9.68
N GLN A 610 -36.07 33.05 10.14
CA GLN A 610 -35.55 32.02 9.24
C GLN A 610 -36.67 31.32 8.45
N TYR A 611 -37.79 30.98 9.10
CA TYR A 611 -38.94 30.37 8.43
C TYR A 611 -39.62 31.30 7.41
N GLN A 612 -39.72 32.60 7.71
CA GLN A 612 -40.21 33.61 6.75
C GLN A 612 -39.31 33.70 5.53
N TRP A 613 -37.98 33.66 5.72
CA TRP A 613 -37.05 33.60 4.59
C TRP A 613 -37.28 32.35 3.73
N CYS A 614 -37.46 31.18 4.36
CA CYS A 614 -37.72 29.93 3.64
C CYS A 614 -39.04 30.00 2.84
N LEU A 615 -40.10 30.55 3.44
CA LEU A 615 -41.40 30.74 2.79
C LEU A 615 -41.30 31.71 1.61
N ASN A 616 -40.50 32.78 1.71
CA ASN A 616 -40.29 33.70 0.58
C ASN A 616 -39.61 33.01 -0.62
N LYS A 617 -38.76 32.01 -0.38
CA LYS A 617 -38.13 31.20 -1.44
C LYS A 617 -39.05 30.10 -1.97
N LYS A 618 -39.97 29.58 -1.16
CA LYS A 618 -40.96 28.56 -1.53
C LYS A 618 -42.39 29.00 -1.14
N PRO A 619 -42.99 29.98 -1.84
CA PRO A 619 -44.25 30.59 -1.42
C PRO A 619 -45.46 29.64 -1.49
N LEU A 620 -45.37 28.58 -2.29
CA LEU A 620 -46.41 27.55 -2.46
C LEU A 620 -46.30 26.40 -1.44
N ASP A 621 -45.34 26.43 -0.51
CA ASP A 621 -45.20 25.38 0.50
C ASP A 621 -46.18 25.58 1.66
N ASP A 622 -47.25 24.78 1.67
CA ASP A 622 -48.28 24.81 2.69
C ASP A 622 -47.76 24.44 4.09
N LYS A 623 -46.71 23.62 4.20
CA LYS A 623 -46.13 23.22 5.50
C LYS A 623 -45.42 24.42 6.14
N LEU A 624 -44.59 25.12 5.36
CA LEU A 624 -43.90 26.34 5.83
C LEU A 624 -44.91 27.43 6.21
N ARG A 625 -45.96 27.62 5.40
CA ARG A 625 -47.01 28.62 5.68
C ARG A 625 -47.79 28.32 6.98
N ARG A 626 -48.06 27.05 7.26
CA ARG A 626 -48.66 26.63 8.54
C ARG A 626 -47.70 26.89 9.70
N ARG A 627 -46.42 26.53 9.56
CA ARG A 627 -45.41 26.70 10.61
C ARG A 627 -45.18 28.16 10.98
N VAL A 628 -45.06 29.06 10.00
CA VAL A 628 -44.93 30.51 10.23
C VAL A 628 -46.13 31.06 11.02
N ARG A 629 -47.37 30.70 10.64
CA ARG A 629 -48.58 31.15 11.34
C ARG A 629 -48.62 30.67 12.80
N GLU A 630 -48.23 29.42 13.03
CA GLU A 630 -48.20 28.84 14.38
C GLU A 630 -47.20 29.57 15.27
N ILE A 631 -45.98 29.81 14.79
CA ILE A 631 -44.93 30.53 15.54
C ILE A 631 -45.35 31.98 15.79
N THR A 632 -45.90 32.68 14.80
CA THR A 632 -46.42 34.05 14.99
C THR A 632 -47.46 34.10 16.10
N LYS A 633 -48.42 33.17 16.09
CA LYS A 633 -49.45 33.09 17.13
C LYS A 633 -48.85 32.86 18.52
N GLN A 634 -47.84 31.98 18.63
CA GLN A 634 -47.16 31.73 19.91
C GLN A 634 -46.42 32.97 20.43
N ILE A 635 -45.76 33.74 19.55
CA ILE A 635 -45.11 35.00 19.91
C ILE A 635 -46.15 36.04 20.40
N ASP A 636 -47.25 36.19 19.68
CA ASP A 636 -48.31 37.14 20.03
C ASP A 636 -48.93 36.81 21.40
N VAL A 637 -49.17 35.52 21.68
CA VAL A 637 -49.67 35.05 22.99
C VAL A 637 -48.68 35.38 24.11
N ARG A 638 -47.38 35.12 23.91
CA ARG A 638 -46.35 35.46 24.91
C ARG A 638 -46.23 36.95 25.17
N ARG A 639 -46.31 37.77 24.11
CA ARG A 639 -46.32 39.24 24.24
C ARG A 639 -47.55 39.72 25.02
N MET A 640 -48.74 39.18 24.76
CA MET A 640 -49.94 39.49 25.53
C MET A 640 -49.83 39.09 27.00
N GLN A 641 -49.27 37.91 27.29
CA GLN A 641 -49.04 37.45 28.67
C GLN A 641 -48.03 38.30 29.43
N ALA A 642 -46.94 38.72 28.77
CA ALA A 642 -45.96 39.63 29.35
C ALA A 642 -46.56 41.00 29.69
N ILE A 643 -47.39 41.56 28.79
CA ILE A 643 -48.12 42.81 29.03
C ILE A 643 -49.05 42.66 30.25
N TYR A 644 -49.77 41.54 30.35
CA TYR A 644 -50.69 41.29 31.46
C TYR A 644 -49.99 41.09 32.82
N GLN A 645 -48.78 40.50 32.85
CA GLN A 645 -47.96 40.35 34.07
C GLN A 645 -47.34 41.67 34.53
N VAL A 646 -46.94 42.55 33.62
CA VAL A 646 -46.45 43.90 33.94
C VAL A 646 -47.56 44.77 34.54
N ASP A 647 -48.79 44.63 34.05
CA ASP A 647 -49.97 45.29 34.62
C ASP A 647 -50.23 44.82 36.07
N GLN A 648 -50.12 43.52 36.37
CA GLN A 648 -50.29 43.03 37.75
C GLN A 648 -49.12 43.37 38.70
N GLY A 649 -47.88 43.44 38.22
CA GLY A 649 -46.74 43.92 39.00
C GLY A 649 -46.86 45.41 39.37
N SER A 650 -47.53 46.20 38.51
CA SER A 650 -47.82 47.61 38.78
C SER A 650 -48.98 47.81 39.77
N TYR A 651 -49.84 46.81 39.97
CA TYR A 651 -50.88 46.85 41.01
C TYR A 651 -50.32 46.63 42.44
N ASN A 652 -49.12 46.07 42.59
CA ASN A 652 -48.48 45.84 43.90
C ASN A 652 -47.52 46.95 44.34
N ASN A 653 -47.45 48.07 43.61
CA ASN A 653 -46.69 49.25 44.05
C ASN A 653 -47.54 50.53 43.85
N PRO A 654 -48.15 51.09 44.91
CA PRO A 654 -49.16 52.15 44.78
C PRO A 654 -48.58 53.56 44.54
N THR A 655 -47.44 53.68 43.84
CA THR A 655 -46.85 54.99 43.51
C THR A 655 -46.14 54.95 42.15
N ALA A 656 -46.89 55.04 41.06
CA ALA A 656 -46.39 55.62 39.81
C ALA A 656 -47.57 56.13 38.97
N GLN A 657 -47.56 57.44 38.71
CA GLN A 657 -48.55 58.15 37.90
C GLN A 657 -48.52 57.68 36.44
N TYR A 658 -49.69 57.42 35.87
CA TYR A 658 -49.90 57.24 34.44
C TYR A 658 -49.70 58.56 33.66
N PRO A 659 -48.99 58.55 32.53
CA PRO A 659 -49.26 59.45 31.43
C PRO A 659 -50.12 58.74 30.38
N SER A 660 -51.31 59.30 30.20
CA SER A 660 -52.27 59.04 29.14
C SER A 660 -51.66 59.23 27.74
N ALA A 661 -51.64 58.16 26.94
CA ALA A 661 -51.70 58.22 25.48
C ALA A 661 -52.21 56.88 24.93
N VAL A 662 -53.53 56.80 24.78
CA VAL A 662 -54.27 55.69 24.19
C VAL A 662 -54.80 56.15 22.84
N LEU A 663 -54.75 55.26 21.85
CA LEU A 663 -55.43 55.24 20.53
C LEU A 663 -54.88 56.17 19.42
N GLN A 664 -54.23 55.59 18.41
CA GLN A 664 -54.82 55.43 17.07
C GLN A 664 -53.89 54.73 16.04
N ARG A 665 -54.44 53.66 15.44
CA ARG A 665 -54.11 52.94 14.19
C ARG A 665 -52.89 52.04 14.09
#